data_AF-A0A957LEA4-F1
#
_entry.id   AF-A0A957LEA4-F1
#
_cell.length_a   1.000
_cell.length_b   1.000
_cell.length_c   1.000
_cell.angle_alpha   90.00
_cell.angle_beta   90.00
_cell.angle_gamma   90.00
#
_symmetry.space_group_name_H-M   'P 1'
#
loop_
_entity.id
_entity.type
_entity.pdbx_description
1 polymer ?
#
loop_
_entity_poly.entity_id
_entity_poly.type
_entity_poly.pdbx_seq_one_letter_code
_entity_poly.pdbx_strand_id
1 'polypeptide(L)'
;MFSQYHFKRWLTSILVLSYVLGLGMPVRVFAAGTVVVDPSNSDWGFLTETGAGNGQFVEGPATPPAGSGSAELTATNAADGVIVGAALYTGIRLDELTTLTYHTYRTSGGAELAPALQLNIDYDLTDAVTNWQGRLVYEPYQTGTNPTTGVWESWDALDSGARWWASGAPGNGVCPHSSPCDMATVLSNFPNAGIHSTLGAVLFKAGSGWTGYQGNVDNFTIGINGDDTIYDFEPLLLVHNITQGTDHVTIQGGVDNAVAGDVIEIDPGTFEENVVIDKSLTLRGAGAGTDPAQHTILDGTNLGNASGIHVNGHVTDVTIEDLRVQNYTMSGETAGIYAAVGNDNFVAQNLHVYNNTGGRAGLHMNGPVDTVLIDHVEAHNNTSRGIVIWNGFKTNITITNNDVRGNNCCGIELQDGTASGVTMSGNTVVSNGDSGMSAIGLTAGAGPNVISNNDVTNNGRFGIEIKNPDGTGLDTGDGSIVVEGNTVSITPSATMNVRDHAGIAIFRRSFIAGNPTGYVDVPTGVVVRNNTVSGYVQQNPGASTSEGFGIVIEGTNHTVTGNTLNNNEIGIQEQGGNHPNANYVPNEAGDGDQADGASPNYFGRGNAPLACANTIIGNSFSGNATDYRKNVAGSGSGYVTNLTTGEIFCTIQAAIDDSDTDNGDVLELSADTFAEEVHVTKSLTIQGDSKTTTILNPTKNTGTAGDARAWWLVDSGVDLTLQRMTFDGTGYKVWQAIRNKGSGTIDDVAFTEIKFDESGPSYAGTAVAAFGTGNVNITNAMFSEIGRVGVLYFGTGITGSTFSGNMYTGKGDGDFLDYALDISAGAVVTVDDNTISDNRGVASSDGSASAGI
;
A
#
# COMPACT_ATOMS: atom_id res chain seq x y z
N MET A 1 -30.62 -12.25 31.92
CA MET A 1 -31.60 -12.97 32.79
C MET A 1 -31.20 -14.42 33.12
N PHE A 2 -30.09 -14.96 32.60
CA PHE A 2 -29.69 -16.38 32.76
C PHE A 2 -28.85 -16.72 34.02
N SER A 3 -28.05 -15.77 34.56
CA SER A 3 -27.13 -16.04 35.69
C SER A 3 -27.81 -16.27 37.05
N GLN A 4 -28.93 -15.59 37.36
CA GLN A 4 -29.61 -15.72 38.66
C GLN A 4 -30.19 -17.13 38.95
N TYR A 5 -30.39 -17.98 37.93
CA TYR A 5 -31.06 -19.28 38.11
C TYR A 5 -30.12 -20.43 38.52
N HIS A 6 -28.82 -20.34 38.25
CA HIS A 6 -27.87 -21.42 38.53
C HIS A 6 -27.32 -21.37 39.96
N PHE A 7 -27.00 -20.19 40.50
CA PHE A 7 -26.48 -20.05 41.86
C PHE A 7 -27.54 -20.23 42.95
N LYS A 8 -28.78 -19.76 42.71
CA LYS A 8 -29.93 -19.93 43.64
C LYS A 8 -30.26 -21.39 43.91
N ARG A 9 -29.99 -22.29 42.95
CA ARG A 9 -30.14 -23.74 43.10
C ARG A 9 -29.02 -24.39 43.92
N TRP A 10 -27.84 -23.80 44.01
CA TRP A 10 -26.69 -24.42 44.68
C TRP A 10 -26.67 -24.19 46.20
N LEU A 11 -26.92 -22.97 46.67
CA LEU A 11 -27.06 -22.70 48.12
C LEU A 11 -28.33 -23.33 48.73
N THR A 12 -29.42 -23.45 47.97
CA THR A 12 -30.59 -24.21 48.43
C THR A 12 -30.36 -25.73 48.42
N SER A 13 -29.41 -26.24 47.62
CA SER A 13 -29.05 -27.67 47.59
C SER A 13 -28.13 -28.09 48.74
N ILE A 14 -27.31 -27.18 49.30
CA ILE A 14 -26.51 -27.43 50.52
C ILE A 14 -27.42 -27.67 51.74
N LEU A 15 -28.64 -27.13 51.73
CA LEU A 15 -29.65 -27.38 52.77
C LEU A 15 -30.41 -28.72 52.61
N VAL A 16 -30.29 -29.44 51.48
CA VAL A 16 -31.12 -30.63 51.19
C VAL A 16 -30.34 -31.91 50.85
N LEU A 17 -29.04 -31.87 50.57
CA LEU A 17 -28.29 -33.07 50.18
C LEU A 17 -27.45 -33.69 51.30
N SER A 18 -28.10 -34.07 52.41
CA SER A 18 -27.53 -35.02 53.38
C SER A 18 -28.04 -36.42 53.08
N TYR A 19 -27.53 -37.03 52.01
CA TYR A 19 -27.33 -38.47 51.82
C TYR A 19 -26.86 -38.67 50.38
N VAL A 20 -25.61 -39.08 50.18
CA VAL A 20 -25.11 -40.04 49.18
C VAL A 20 -23.60 -39.85 48.95
N LEU A 21 -22.87 -40.93 49.26
CA LEU A 21 -21.54 -41.34 48.79
C LEU A 21 -20.31 -40.48 49.12
N GLY A 22 -19.54 -40.99 50.08
CA GLY A 22 -18.11 -40.73 50.17
C GLY A 22 -17.38 -41.22 48.91
N LEU A 23 -16.96 -40.26 48.11
CA LEU A 23 -15.82 -40.35 47.21
C LEU A 23 -15.02 -39.07 47.47
N GLY A 24 -13.75 -39.21 47.85
CA GLY A 24 -12.88 -38.07 48.10
C GLY A 24 -12.91 -37.11 46.92
N MET A 25 -13.31 -35.86 47.17
CA MET A 25 -13.14 -34.81 46.18
C MET A 25 -11.64 -34.65 45.93
N PRO A 26 -11.20 -34.53 44.68
CA PRO A 26 -9.79 -34.24 44.40
C PRO A 26 -9.41 -32.94 45.11
N VAL A 27 -8.29 -32.95 45.82
CA VAL A 27 -7.65 -31.75 46.35
C VAL A 27 -7.40 -30.82 45.16
N ARG A 28 -8.09 -29.68 45.12
CA ARG A 28 -7.80 -28.65 44.11
C ARG A 28 -6.44 -28.07 44.46
N VAL A 29 -5.50 -28.20 43.52
CA VAL A 29 -4.23 -27.49 43.57
C VAL A 29 -4.52 -26.07 43.11
N PHE A 30 -4.37 -25.09 43.99
CA PHE A 30 -4.42 -23.68 43.63
C PHE A 30 -3.06 -23.30 43.05
N ALA A 31 -3.06 -22.59 41.91
CA ALA A 31 -1.85 -22.18 41.22
C ALA A 31 -1.85 -20.65 41.14
N ALA A 32 -0.66 -20.06 41.17
CA ALA A 32 -0.51 -18.61 41.01
C ALA A 32 -1.04 -18.16 39.63
N GLY A 33 -1.82 -17.06 39.60
CA GLY A 33 -2.36 -16.50 38.35
C GLY A 33 -3.61 -15.66 38.54
N THR A 34 -4.06 -15.04 37.45
CA THR A 34 -5.30 -14.24 37.39
C THR A 34 -6.47 -15.06 36.86
N VAL A 35 -7.62 -14.93 37.49
CA VAL A 35 -8.91 -15.52 37.11
C VAL A 35 -9.89 -14.38 36.81
N VAL A 36 -10.33 -14.28 35.57
CA VAL A 36 -11.41 -13.36 35.19
C VAL A 36 -12.75 -13.93 35.67
N VAL A 37 -13.52 -13.09 36.35
CA VAL A 37 -14.81 -13.42 36.95
C VAL A 37 -15.88 -12.57 36.30
N ASP A 38 -16.56 -13.17 35.32
CA ASP A 38 -17.66 -12.57 34.60
C ASP A 38 -18.96 -13.38 34.79
N PRO A 39 -20.10 -12.98 34.21
CA PRO A 39 -21.36 -13.73 34.31
C PRO A 39 -21.33 -15.20 33.83
N SER A 40 -20.31 -15.62 33.08
CA SER A 40 -20.07 -17.01 32.63
C SER A 40 -19.23 -17.84 33.62
N ASN A 41 -18.53 -17.19 34.56
CA ASN A 41 -17.76 -17.85 35.61
C ASN A 41 -18.68 -18.71 36.49
N SER A 42 -18.31 -19.98 36.70
CA SER A 42 -19.13 -20.93 37.48
C SER A 42 -18.88 -20.89 38.99
N ASP A 43 -17.75 -20.31 39.41
CA ASP A 43 -17.26 -20.41 40.79
C ASP A 43 -17.71 -19.22 41.65
N TRP A 44 -17.84 -18.03 41.06
CA TRP A 44 -18.33 -16.82 41.70
C TRP A 44 -19.75 -16.48 41.31
N GLY A 45 -20.53 -15.93 42.24
CA GLY A 45 -21.88 -15.46 41.94
C GLY A 45 -22.46 -14.53 42.98
N PHE A 46 -23.58 -13.90 42.62
CA PHE A 46 -24.31 -13.00 43.49
C PHE A 46 -25.42 -13.70 44.27
N LEU A 47 -25.61 -13.32 45.53
CA LEU A 47 -26.70 -13.77 46.39
C LEU A 47 -27.28 -12.59 47.17
N THR A 48 -28.59 -12.37 47.02
CA THR A 48 -29.35 -11.54 47.97
C THR A 48 -29.62 -12.38 49.22
N GLU A 49 -28.85 -12.12 50.28
CA GLU A 49 -28.95 -12.81 51.56
C GLU A 49 -30.17 -12.34 52.36
N THR A 50 -30.48 -11.04 52.30
CA THR A 50 -31.63 -10.42 52.98
C THR A 50 -32.20 -9.27 52.14
N GLY A 51 -33.50 -8.98 52.30
CA GLY A 51 -34.16 -7.86 51.60
C GLY A 51 -34.17 -7.99 50.07
N ALA A 52 -33.91 -6.89 49.37
CA ALA A 52 -33.96 -6.77 47.92
C ALA A 52 -32.69 -6.11 47.34
N GLY A 53 -31.53 -6.30 47.97
CA GLY A 53 -30.24 -5.84 47.45
C GLY A 53 -29.89 -6.49 46.10
N ASN A 54 -29.14 -5.77 45.27
CA ASN A 54 -28.76 -6.18 43.92
C ASN A 54 -27.24 -6.28 43.77
N GLY A 55 -26.80 -7.25 42.97
CA GLY A 55 -25.39 -7.41 42.61
C GLY A 55 -25.24 -7.77 41.14
N GLN A 56 -24.24 -7.20 40.49
CA GLN A 56 -23.99 -7.34 39.05
C GLN A 56 -22.52 -7.10 38.74
N PHE A 57 -22.01 -7.77 37.71
CA PHE A 57 -20.73 -7.40 37.10
C PHE A 57 -21.00 -6.27 36.09
N VAL A 58 -20.21 -5.21 36.14
CA VAL A 58 -20.40 -3.97 35.37
C VAL A 58 -19.07 -3.46 34.87
N GLU A 59 -19.10 -2.59 33.85
CA GLU A 59 -17.96 -1.70 33.58
C GLU A 59 -17.61 -0.95 34.87
N GLY A 60 -16.33 -0.99 35.25
CA GLY A 60 -15.91 -0.49 36.54
C GLY A 60 -15.92 1.04 36.57
N PRO A 61 -16.30 1.67 37.70
CA PRO A 61 -16.30 3.12 37.80
C PRO A 61 -14.87 3.67 37.71
N ALA A 62 -14.72 4.80 37.00
CA ALA A 62 -13.42 5.42 36.73
C ALA A 62 -12.44 4.45 36.04
N THR A 63 -11.22 4.29 36.56
CA THR A 63 -10.25 3.30 36.06
C THR A 63 -10.10 2.20 37.11
N PRO A 64 -10.58 0.98 36.83
CA PRO A 64 -10.51 -0.14 37.76
C PRO A 64 -9.07 -0.59 38.08
N PRO A 65 -8.85 -1.19 39.27
CA PRO A 65 -7.54 -1.70 39.70
C PRO A 65 -7.07 -2.97 38.98
N ALA A 66 -7.96 -3.76 38.40
CA ALA A 66 -7.71 -4.83 37.45
C ALA A 66 -8.76 -4.77 36.32
N GLY A 67 -8.40 -5.28 35.14
CA GLY A 67 -9.29 -5.32 33.99
C GLY A 67 -9.99 -3.99 33.65
N SER A 68 -11.26 -4.09 33.23
CA SER A 68 -12.13 -2.98 32.83
C SER A 68 -13.42 -2.91 33.65
N GLY A 69 -13.67 -3.94 34.46
CA GLY A 69 -14.91 -4.17 35.15
C GLY A 69 -14.82 -4.01 36.67
N SER A 70 -15.92 -4.37 37.32
CA SER A 70 -15.92 -4.72 38.75
C SER A 70 -17.22 -5.44 39.12
N ALA A 71 -17.26 -6.00 40.33
CA ALA A 71 -18.52 -6.48 40.93
C ALA A 71 -19.18 -5.35 41.73
N GLU A 72 -20.32 -4.85 41.26
CA GLU A 72 -21.14 -3.85 41.96
C GLU A 72 -22.11 -4.51 42.95
N LEU A 73 -22.24 -3.92 44.13
CA LEU A 73 -23.18 -4.29 45.18
C LEU A 73 -24.01 -3.07 45.59
N THR A 74 -25.34 -3.20 45.53
CA THR A 74 -26.29 -2.14 45.90
C THR A 74 -27.20 -2.60 47.03
N ALA A 75 -27.29 -1.79 48.09
CA ALA A 75 -28.22 -1.96 49.20
C ALA A 75 -29.02 -0.67 49.39
N THR A 76 -30.27 -0.65 48.92
CA THR A 76 -31.11 0.55 48.91
C THR A 76 -31.72 0.80 50.29
N ASN A 77 -32.18 -0.27 50.96
CA ASN A 77 -32.87 -0.24 52.25
C ASN A 77 -32.06 -0.94 53.34
N ALA A 78 -32.27 -0.56 54.59
CA ALA A 78 -31.63 -1.19 55.76
C ALA A 78 -31.79 -2.73 55.85
N ALA A 79 -32.84 -3.30 55.25
CA ALA A 79 -33.05 -4.74 55.23
C ALA A 79 -32.24 -5.47 54.14
N ASP A 80 -31.66 -4.74 53.19
CA ASP A 80 -30.97 -5.31 52.03
C ASP A 80 -29.59 -5.80 52.42
N GLY A 81 -29.28 -7.04 52.06
CA GLY A 81 -27.98 -7.66 52.21
C GLY A 81 -27.65 -8.43 50.96
N VAL A 82 -26.60 -8.03 50.24
CA VAL A 82 -26.17 -8.65 48.99
C VAL A 82 -24.72 -9.09 49.09
N ILE A 83 -24.42 -10.20 48.44
CA ILE A 83 -23.14 -10.88 48.45
C ILE A 83 -22.68 -11.10 47.01
N VAL A 84 -21.39 -10.96 46.75
CA VAL A 84 -20.67 -11.65 45.67
C VAL A 84 -19.67 -12.60 46.32
N GLY A 85 -19.65 -13.87 45.94
CA GLY A 85 -18.80 -14.84 46.62
C GLY A 85 -18.66 -16.16 45.89
N ALA A 86 -17.68 -16.95 46.35
CA ALA A 86 -17.34 -18.25 45.80
C ALA A 86 -17.21 -19.30 46.91
N ALA A 87 -17.69 -20.52 46.64
CA ALA A 87 -17.52 -21.68 47.52
C ALA A 87 -16.15 -22.34 47.31
N LEU A 88 -15.09 -21.54 47.43
CA LEU A 88 -13.71 -21.94 47.20
C LEU A 88 -12.93 -21.96 48.52
N TYR A 89 -11.71 -22.50 48.46
CA TYR A 89 -10.74 -22.52 49.58
C TYR A 89 -11.20 -23.28 50.83
N THR A 90 -12.17 -24.21 50.70
CA THR A 90 -12.66 -25.03 51.81
C THR A 90 -11.52 -25.80 52.48
N GLY A 91 -11.41 -25.72 53.80
CA GLY A 91 -10.41 -26.43 54.59
C GLY A 91 -9.02 -25.79 54.62
N ILE A 92 -8.83 -24.61 54.02
CA ILE A 92 -7.56 -23.86 54.12
C ILE A 92 -7.47 -23.18 55.48
N ARG A 93 -6.37 -23.39 56.21
CA ARG A 93 -6.12 -22.75 57.50
C ARG A 93 -5.78 -21.27 57.34
N LEU A 94 -6.15 -20.45 58.32
CA LEU A 94 -5.85 -19.02 58.31
C LEU A 94 -4.35 -18.72 58.36
N ASP A 95 -3.54 -19.59 58.96
CA ASP A 95 -2.07 -19.45 59.02
C ASP A 95 -1.36 -19.91 57.74
N GLU A 96 -2.10 -20.47 56.77
CA GLU A 96 -1.60 -20.75 55.42
C GLU A 96 -1.84 -19.56 54.46
N LEU A 97 -2.62 -18.55 54.87
CA LEU A 97 -2.87 -17.35 54.07
C LEU A 97 -1.63 -16.46 54.10
N THR A 98 -1.08 -16.16 52.92
CA THR A 98 0.08 -15.27 52.75
C THR A 98 -0.30 -13.90 52.19
N THR A 99 -1.40 -13.83 51.44
CA THR A 99 -1.92 -12.60 50.84
C THR A 99 -3.44 -12.58 50.98
N LEU A 100 -4.03 -11.43 51.32
CA LEU A 100 -5.48 -11.26 51.32
C LEU A 100 -5.82 -9.79 51.07
N THR A 101 -5.75 -9.37 49.82
CA THR A 101 -5.94 -7.97 49.41
C THR A 101 -7.11 -7.83 48.46
N TYR A 102 -7.76 -6.67 48.43
CA TYR A 102 -8.81 -6.34 47.47
C TYR A 102 -8.98 -4.83 47.34
N HIS A 103 -9.66 -4.39 46.30
CA HIS A 103 -9.98 -2.98 46.11
C HIS A 103 -11.48 -2.74 46.21
N THR A 104 -11.85 -1.55 46.67
CA THR A 104 -13.25 -1.13 46.69
C THR A 104 -13.41 0.28 46.16
N TYR A 105 -14.56 0.55 45.54
CA TYR A 105 -14.99 1.88 45.15
C TYR A 105 -16.35 2.18 45.77
N ARG A 106 -16.50 3.29 46.50
CA ARG A 106 -17.84 3.71 46.97
C ARG A 106 -18.40 4.81 46.08
N THR A 107 -19.51 4.52 45.43
CA THR A 107 -20.30 5.50 44.66
C THR A 107 -21.23 6.29 45.58
N SER A 108 -21.94 5.60 46.48
CA SER A 108 -22.84 6.23 47.47
C SER A 108 -22.96 5.41 48.76
N GLY A 109 -23.32 6.06 49.87
CA GLY A 109 -23.48 5.44 51.19
C GLY A 109 -22.79 6.21 52.32
N GLY A 110 -22.92 5.73 53.55
CA GLY A 110 -22.26 6.29 54.73
C GLY A 110 -20.73 6.20 54.65
N ALA A 111 -20.03 7.11 55.33
CA ALA A 111 -18.56 7.26 55.23
C ALA A 111 -17.76 6.01 55.64
N GLU A 112 -18.32 5.15 56.49
CA GLU A 112 -17.69 3.92 56.98
C GLU A 112 -17.91 2.71 56.03
N LEU A 113 -18.78 2.84 55.03
CA LEU A 113 -19.26 1.70 54.25
C LEU A 113 -18.35 1.40 53.05
N ALA A 114 -17.95 0.14 52.92
CA ALA A 114 -17.33 -0.49 51.75
C ALA A 114 -17.64 -2.00 51.78
N PRO A 115 -17.61 -2.74 50.66
CA PRO A 115 -17.89 -4.17 50.67
C PRO A 115 -16.99 -4.91 51.66
N ALA A 116 -17.58 -5.64 52.60
CA ALA A 116 -16.85 -6.33 53.66
C ALA A 116 -16.38 -7.70 53.18
N LEU A 117 -15.09 -8.02 53.35
CA LEU A 117 -14.57 -9.36 53.10
C LEU A 117 -15.01 -10.29 54.24
N GLN A 118 -15.58 -11.45 53.91
CA GLN A 118 -16.03 -12.43 54.88
C GLN A 118 -15.58 -13.84 54.49
N LEU A 119 -15.19 -14.60 55.51
CA LEU A 119 -14.85 -16.01 55.41
C LEU A 119 -15.87 -16.81 56.21
N ASN A 120 -16.52 -17.80 55.59
CA ASN A 120 -17.24 -18.81 56.35
C ASN A 120 -16.20 -19.63 57.13
N ILE A 121 -16.25 -19.53 58.46
CA ILE A 121 -15.14 -19.96 59.31
C ILE A 121 -15.49 -21.23 60.08
N ASP A 122 -14.48 -22.08 60.23
CA ASP A 122 -14.40 -23.12 61.25
C ASP A 122 -13.21 -22.76 62.16
N TYR A 123 -13.43 -22.62 63.45
CA TYR A 123 -12.42 -22.21 64.42
C TYR A 123 -11.48 -23.36 64.82
N ASP A 124 -11.76 -24.61 64.43
CA ASP A 124 -10.83 -25.73 64.57
C ASP A 124 -11.03 -26.79 63.47
N LEU A 125 -10.35 -26.61 62.33
CA LEU A 125 -10.40 -27.56 61.21
C LEU A 125 -9.89 -28.97 61.54
N THR A 126 -9.29 -29.19 62.71
CA THR A 126 -8.75 -30.50 63.12
C THR A 126 -9.76 -31.34 63.91
N ASP A 127 -10.85 -30.75 64.35
CA ASP A 127 -11.91 -31.44 65.06
C ASP A 127 -12.99 -31.99 64.10
N ALA A 128 -14.05 -32.59 64.65
CA ALA A 128 -15.14 -33.15 63.86
C ALA A 128 -16.38 -32.22 63.76
N VAL A 129 -16.28 -30.99 64.26
CA VAL A 129 -17.36 -30.03 64.44
C VAL A 129 -17.58 -29.25 63.14
N THR A 130 -18.45 -29.77 62.29
CA THR A 130 -18.73 -29.22 60.95
C THR A 130 -20.02 -28.40 60.88
N ASN A 131 -20.62 -28.04 62.02
CA ASN A 131 -21.78 -27.16 62.04
C ASN A 131 -21.38 -25.70 61.84
N TRP A 132 -22.28 -24.90 61.28
CA TRP A 132 -22.09 -23.47 61.08
C TRP A 132 -21.64 -22.73 62.36
N GLN A 133 -20.47 -22.07 62.30
CA GLN A 133 -19.88 -21.28 63.39
C GLN A 133 -19.89 -19.76 63.11
N GLY A 134 -20.55 -19.34 62.03
CA GLY A 134 -20.61 -17.94 61.60
C GLY A 134 -19.53 -17.60 60.57
N ARG A 135 -19.25 -16.30 60.47
CA ARG A 135 -18.26 -15.72 59.56
C ARG A 135 -17.23 -14.94 60.35
N LEU A 136 -16.00 -14.99 59.87
CA LEU A 136 -14.96 -14.02 60.21
C LEU A 136 -15.07 -12.87 59.20
N VAL A 137 -15.23 -11.64 59.70
CA VAL A 137 -15.59 -10.46 58.89
C VAL A 137 -14.54 -9.37 59.06
N TYR A 138 -14.05 -8.88 57.93
CA TYR A 138 -13.16 -7.72 57.81
C TYR A 138 -13.92 -6.57 57.16
N GLU A 139 -13.99 -5.45 57.86
CA GLU A 139 -14.57 -4.20 57.37
C GLU A 139 -13.48 -3.13 57.35
N PRO A 140 -13.18 -2.52 56.19
CA PRO A 140 -12.09 -1.58 56.03
C PRO A 140 -11.98 -0.49 57.10
N TYR A 141 -13.12 0.11 57.49
CA TYR A 141 -13.16 1.22 58.44
C TYR A 141 -12.65 0.84 59.84
N GLN A 142 -12.66 -0.44 60.21
CA GLN A 142 -12.19 -0.89 61.53
C GLN A 142 -10.66 -0.78 61.68
N THR A 143 -9.93 -0.54 60.59
CA THR A 143 -8.50 -0.20 60.61
C THR A 143 -8.22 1.23 61.07
N GLY A 144 -9.26 2.06 61.25
CA GLY A 144 -9.17 3.46 61.66
C GLY A 144 -9.23 4.46 60.50
N THR A 145 -9.40 3.98 59.26
CA THR A 145 -9.51 4.81 58.05
C THR A 145 -10.83 4.57 57.35
N ASN A 146 -11.65 5.61 57.19
CA ASN A 146 -12.92 5.51 56.48
C ASN A 146 -12.71 5.52 54.96
N PRO A 147 -13.45 4.67 54.20
CA PRO A 147 -13.40 4.70 52.75
C PRO A 147 -13.81 6.06 52.15
N THR A 148 -13.19 6.42 51.04
CA THR A 148 -13.42 7.67 50.30
C THR A 148 -14.44 7.46 49.18
N THR A 149 -15.42 8.35 49.07
CA THR A 149 -16.39 8.29 47.96
C THR A 149 -15.72 8.69 46.65
N GLY A 150 -15.94 7.91 45.59
CA GLY A 150 -15.47 8.22 44.25
C GLY A 150 -14.03 7.81 43.95
N VAL A 151 -13.40 7.01 44.83
CA VAL A 151 -11.98 6.62 44.73
C VAL A 151 -11.85 5.10 44.91
N TRP A 152 -11.00 4.47 44.10
CA TRP A 152 -10.57 3.08 44.31
C TRP A 152 -9.55 3.04 45.45
N GLU A 153 -9.86 2.28 46.51
CA GLU A 153 -9.01 2.11 47.67
C GLU A 153 -8.60 0.64 47.82
N SER A 154 -7.34 0.41 48.21
CA SER A 154 -6.77 -0.92 48.41
C SER A 154 -6.79 -1.30 49.88
N TRP A 155 -7.16 -2.54 50.17
CA TRP A 155 -7.25 -3.08 51.53
C TRP A 155 -6.42 -4.34 51.64
N ASP A 156 -5.58 -4.41 52.68
CA ASP A 156 -4.88 -5.62 53.09
C ASP A 156 -5.50 -6.14 54.39
N ALA A 157 -6.16 -7.29 54.30
CA ALA A 157 -6.87 -7.91 55.40
C ALA A 157 -5.95 -8.76 56.30
N LEU A 158 -4.67 -8.93 55.95
CA LEU A 158 -3.63 -9.53 56.79
C LEU A 158 -2.68 -8.50 57.40
N ASP A 159 -2.78 -7.22 57.06
CA ASP A 159 -1.98 -6.16 57.67
C ASP A 159 -2.13 -6.15 59.20
N SER A 160 -1.07 -5.74 59.90
CA SER A 160 -1.06 -5.57 61.36
C SER A 160 -2.14 -4.61 61.89
N GLY A 161 -2.58 -3.66 61.06
CA GLY A 161 -3.71 -2.77 61.33
C GLY A 161 -5.08 -3.39 61.08
N ALA A 162 -5.18 -4.53 60.38
CA ALA A 162 -6.43 -5.19 60.05
C ALA A 162 -7.17 -5.65 61.32
N ARG A 163 -8.49 -5.48 61.31
CA ARG A 163 -9.36 -5.85 62.43
C ARG A 163 -10.49 -6.74 61.93
N TRP A 164 -10.63 -7.90 62.59
CA TRP A 164 -11.57 -8.96 62.27
C TRP A 164 -12.52 -9.20 63.43
N TRP A 165 -13.81 -9.33 63.12
CA TRP A 165 -14.81 -9.74 64.09
C TRP A 165 -15.55 -11.00 63.65
N ALA A 166 -16.08 -11.71 64.62
CA ALA A 166 -16.76 -12.98 64.44
C ALA A 166 -18.26 -12.83 64.63
N SER A 167 -19.04 -13.33 63.67
CA SER A 167 -20.51 -13.24 63.74
C SER A 167 -21.16 -14.37 64.54
N GLY A 168 -20.44 -15.47 64.80
CA GLY A 168 -20.94 -16.64 65.52
C GLY A 168 -19.96 -17.20 66.55
N ALA A 169 -20.46 -18.12 67.39
CA ALA A 169 -19.66 -18.78 68.42
C ALA A 169 -18.80 -19.90 67.81
N PRO A 170 -17.60 -20.19 68.37
CA PRO A 170 -17.04 -19.58 69.58
C PRO A 170 -16.39 -18.19 69.38
N GLY A 171 -16.09 -17.79 68.15
CA GLY A 171 -15.31 -16.58 67.87
C GLY A 171 -15.93 -15.27 68.38
N ASN A 172 -17.24 -15.13 68.35
CA ASN A 172 -17.93 -13.89 68.76
C ASN A 172 -17.77 -13.56 70.25
N GLY A 173 -17.39 -14.53 71.09
CA GLY A 173 -17.03 -14.29 72.49
C GLY A 173 -15.62 -13.72 72.68
N VAL A 174 -14.74 -13.87 71.68
CA VAL A 174 -13.33 -13.44 71.71
C VAL A 174 -13.13 -12.17 70.88
N CYS A 175 -13.67 -12.15 69.68
CA CYS A 175 -13.54 -11.07 68.71
C CYS A 175 -14.94 -10.54 68.32
N PRO A 176 -15.73 -9.99 69.26
CA PRO A 176 -17.03 -9.42 68.93
C PRO A 176 -16.87 -8.17 68.05
N HIS A 177 -17.91 -7.81 67.30
CA HIS A 177 -17.93 -6.58 66.50
C HIS A 177 -17.55 -5.31 67.31
N SER A 178 -17.93 -5.25 68.59
CA SER A 178 -17.58 -4.11 69.47
C SER A 178 -16.11 -4.05 69.88
N SER A 179 -15.34 -5.12 69.69
CA SER A 179 -13.92 -5.24 70.04
C SER A 179 -13.25 -6.25 69.08
N PRO A 180 -13.06 -5.87 67.81
CA PRO A 180 -12.47 -6.76 66.80
C PRO A 180 -11.00 -7.04 67.10
N CYS A 181 -10.51 -8.19 66.63
CA CYS A 181 -9.16 -8.69 66.85
C CYS A 181 -8.25 -8.44 65.64
N ASP A 182 -6.94 -8.34 65.85
CA ASP A 182 -5.99 -8.57 64.76
C ASP A 182 -5.86 -10.07 64.43
N MET A 183 -5.28 -10.40 63.27
CA MET A 183 -5.13 -11.81 62.84
C MET A 183 -4.27 -12.62 63.81
N ALA A 184 -3.25 -12.01 64.43
CA ALA A 184 -2.41 -12.67 65.43
C ALA A 184 -3.20 -13.11 66.66
N THR A 185 -4.14 -12.28 67.12
CA THR A 185 -5.03 -12.60 68.24
C THR A 185 -6.03 -13.69 67.86
N VAL A 186 -6.57 -13.67 66.64
CA VAL A 186 -7.42 -14.76 66.12
C VAL A 186 -6.66 -16.09 66.14
N LEU A 187 -5.47 -16.15 65.54
CA LEU A 187 -4.64 -17.36 65.48
C LEU A 187 -4.12 -17.81 66.86
N SER A 188 -3.88 -16.89 67.79
CA SER A 188 -3.49 -17.27 69.15
C SER A 188 -4.60 -17.95 69.94
N ASN A 189 -5.86 -17.58 69.69
CA ASN A 189 -7.02 -18.19 70.37
C ASN A 189 -7.55 -19.41 69.60
N PHE A 190 -7.39 -19.40 68.28
CA PHE A 190 -7.88 -20.43 67.38
C PHE A 190 -6.78 -20.83 66.38
N PRO A 191 -5.74 -21.56 66.84
CA PRO A 191 -4.57 -21.88 66.02
C PRO A 191 -4.86 -22.81 64.85
N ASN A 192 -6.02 -23.47 64.83
CA ASN A 192 -6.48 -24.34 63.75
C ASN A 192 -7.66 -23.74 62.97
N ALA A 193 -7.96 -22.47 63.16
CA ALA A 193 -9.05 -21.82 62.43
C ALA A 193 -8.75 -21.78 60.93
N GLY A 194 -9.78 -21.91 60.12
CA GLY A 194 -9.69 -21.83 58.68
C GLY A 194 -11.03 -21.69 57.99
N ILE A 195 -10.99 -21.59 56.68
CA ILE A 195 -12.18 -21.54 55.84
C ILE A 195 -12.88 -22.90 55.97
N HIS A 196 -14.15 -22.88 56.32
CA HIS A 196 -14.89 -24.06 56.76
C HIS A 196 -14.79 -25.24 55.77
N SER A 197 -14.62 -26.46 56.28
CA SER A 197 -14.38 -27.66 55.47
C SER A 197 -15.55 -28.10 54.57
N THR A 198 -16.80 -27.92 55.02
CA THR A 198 -18.02 -28.28 54.26
C THR A 198 -18.87 -27.09 53.81
N LEU A 199 -18.82 -25.97 54.53
CA LEU A 199 -19.58 -24.73 54.26
C LEU A 199 -18.65 -23.57 53.88
N GLY A 200 -17.41 -23.85 53.48
CA GLY A 200 -16.41 -22.83 53.19
C GLY A 200 -16.83 -21.95 52.02
N ALA A 201 -16.62 -20.65 52.21
CA ALA A 201 -16.85 -19.64 51.19
C ALA A 201 -16.01 -18.41 51.53
N VAL A 202 -15.57 -17.75 50.47
CA VAL A 202 -14.95 -16.43 50.50
C VAL A 202 -15.89 -15.49 49.77
N LEU A 203 -16.25 -14.37 50.39
CA LEU A 203 -17.28 -13.50 49.86
C LEU A 203 -17.08 -12.04 50.26
N PHE A 204 -17.61 -11.15 49.44
CA PHE A 204 -17.79 -9.73 49.75
C PHE A 204 -19.26 -9.45 49.98
N LYS A 205 -19.56 -8.66 51.00
CA LYS A 205 -20.93 -8.37 51.40
C LYS A 205 -21.16 -6.86 51.56
N ALA A 206 -22.28 -6.39 51.02
CA ALA A 206 -22.86 -5.09 51.34
C ALA A 206 -24.18 -5.25 52.11
N GLY A 207 -24.39 -4.41 53.12
CA GLY A 207 -25.51 -4.54 54.08
C GLY A 207 -25.36 -5.77 54.98
N SER A 208 -26.35 -6.19 55.77
CA SER A 208 -27.60 -5.52 56.12
C SER A 208 -27.39 -4.41 57.15
N GLY A 209 -28.35 -3.49 57.25
CA GLY A 209 -28.29 -2.31 58.13
C GLY A 209 -27.85 -1.03 57.42
N TRP A 210 -27.50 -1.12 56.13
CA TRP A 210 -27.06 0.01 55.31
C TRP A 210 -28.22 0.57 54.50
N THR A 211 -28.25 1.87 54.23
CA THR A 211 -29.30 2.52 53.43
C THR A 211 -28.66 3.39 52.36
N GLY A 212 -29.13 3.29 51.12
CA GLY A 212 -28.62 4.07 49.99
C GLY A 212 -27.15 3.81 49.66
N TYR A 213 -26.71 2.55 49.74
CA TYR A 213 -25.35 2.15 49.42
C TYR A 213 -25.23 1.62 47.99
N GLN A 214 -24.21 2.08 47.28
CA GLN A 214 -23.74 1.53 46.01
C GLN A 214 -22.21 1.58 45.99
N GLY A 215 -21.58 0.45 45.73
CA GLY A 215 -20.14 0.37 45.59
C GLY A 215 -19.67 -0.93 44.97
N ASN A 216 -18.39 -1.00 44.66
CA ASN A 216 -17.79 -2.02 43.82
C ASN A 216 -16.64 -2.70 44.55
N VAL A 217 -16.38 -3.95 44.21
CA VAL A 217 -15.17 -4.69 44.58
C VAL A 217 -14.45 -5.16 43.33
N ASP A 218 -13.12 -5.07 43.36
CA ASP A 218 -12.27 -5.54 42.27
C ASP A 218 -10.87 -5.98 42.75
N ASN A 219 -10.12 -6.68 41.90
CA ASN A 219 -8.73 -7.11 42.11
C ASN A 219 -8.52 -7.81 43.46
N PHE A 220 -9.32 -8.84 43.73
CA PHE A 220 -9.23 -9.64 44.97
C PHE A 220 -8.11 -10.66 44.85
N THR A 221 -7.07 -10.54 45.67
CA THR A 221 -5.95 -11.47 45.72
C THR A 221 -5.98 -12.30 47.01
N ILE A 222 -5.90 -13.62 46.88
CA ILE A 222 -5.72 -14.55 47.99
C ILE A 222 -4.52 -15.44 47.72
N GLY A 223 -3.55 -15.39 48.63
CA GLY A 223 -2.30 -16.14 48.58
C GLY A 223 -2.33 -17.30 49.56
N ILE A 224 -2.06 -18.52 49.07
CA ILE A 224 -1.99 -19.73 49.90
C ILE A 224 -0.57 -20.28 49.84
N ASN A 225 0.11 -20.37 50.97
CA ASN A 225 1.49 -20.86 51.07
C ASN A 225 2.47 -20.16 50.09
N GLY A 226 2.20 -18.90 49.72
CA GLY A 226 3.01 -18.09 48.81
C GLY A 226 2.54 -18.08 47.35
N ASP A 227 1.50 -18.82 46.99
CA ASP A 227 0.91 -18.81 45.65
C ASP A 227 -0.33 -17.89 45.60
N ASP A 228 -0.23 -16.77 44.88
CA ASP A 228 -1.28 -15.75 44.78
C ASP A 228 -2.26 -16.02 43.62
N THR A 229 -3.55 -16.16 43.94
CA THR A 229 -4.64 -16.12 42.95
C THR A 229 -5.28 -14.74 42.96
N ILE A 230 -5.32 -14.08 41.81
CA ILE A 230 -5.98 -12.77 41.61
C ILE A 230 -7.34 -13.01 40.95
N TYR A 231 -8.41 -12.43 41.47
CA TYR A 231 -9.74 -12.41 40.88
C TYR A 231 -10.05 -11.02 40.35
N ASP A 232 -10.27 -10.95 39.04
CA ASP A 232 -10.53 -9.76 38.26
C ASP A 232 -12.00 -9.78 37.80
N PHE A 233 -12.84 -8.87 38.28
CA PHE A 233 -14.29 -8.98 38.09
C PHE A 233 -14.75 -8.19 36.86
N GLU A 234 -15.24 -8.87 35.82
CA GLU A 234 -15.52 -8.25 34.52
C GLU A 234 -16.99 -8.39 34.09
N PRO A 235 -17.57 -7.41 33.37
CA PRO A 235 -18.83 -7.63 32.66
C PRO A 235 -18.66 -8.66 31.53
N LEU A 236 -19.76 -9.15 30.96
CA LEU A 236 -19.68 -9.88 29.69
C LEU A 236 -19.31 -8.89 28.59
N LEU A 237 -18.22 -9.17 27.87
CA LEU A 237 -17.94 -8.51 26.58
C LEU A 237 -19.00 -8.94 25.57
N LEU A 238 -19.76 -8.00 25.01
CA LEU A 238 -20.80 -8.30 24.05
C LEU A 238 -20.44 -7.80 22.65
N VAL A 239 -21.04 -8.49 21.69
CA VAL A 239 -21.07 -8.13 20.29
C VAL A 239 -22.52 -7.91 19.92
N HIS A 240 -22.85 -6.68 19.55
CA HIS A 240 -24.19 -6.22 19.29
C HIS A 240 -24.46 -6.21 17.79
N ASN A 241 -25.39 -7.05 17.33
CA ASN A 241 -26.03 -6.77 16.05
C ASN A 241 -27.10 -5.70 16.29
N ILE A 242 -26.72 -4.44 16.18
CA ILE A 242 -27.60 -3.30 16.47
C ILE A 242 -28.75 -3.17 15.45
N THR A 243 -28.61 -3.80 14.28
CA THR A 243 -29.64 -3.81 13.24
C THR A 243 -30.78 -4.75 13.61
N GLN A 244 -30.44 -5.91 14.19
CA GLN A 244 -31.41 -6.92 14.63
C GLN A 244 -31.79 -6.81 16.12
N GLY A 245 -31.02 -6.06 16.93
CA GLY A 245 -31.20 -5.95 18.38
C GLY A 245 -30.87 -7.26 19.11
N THR A 246 -29.81 -7.94 18.70
CA THR A 246 -29.34 -9.20 19.30
C THR A 246 -27.91 -9.07 19.84
N ASP A 247 -27.63 -9.76 20.93
CA ASP A 247 -26.33 -9.75 21.61
C ASP A 247 -25.66 -11.12 21.50
N HIS A 248 -24.36 -11.12 21.27
CA HIS A 248 -23.52 -12.30 21.10
C HIS A 248 -22.28 -12.20 21.98
N VAL A 249 -21.73 -13.34 22.38
CA VAL A 249 -20.52 -13.41 23.23
C VAL A 249 -19.23 -13.58 22.42
N THR A 250 -19.36 -13.68 21.09
CA THR A 250 -18.24 -13.77 20.15
C THR A 250 -18.51 -12.92 18.92
N ILE A 251 -17.45 -12.42 18.29
CA ILE A 251 -17.56 -11.64 17.05
C ILE A 251 -18.10 -12.52 15.93
N GLN A 252 -17.58 -13.75 15.81
CA GLN A 252 -18.12 -14.69 14.82
C GLN A 252 -19.60 -14.99 15.07
N GLY A 253 -20.07 -15.04 16.32
CA GLY A 253 -21.48 -15.25 16.63
C GLY A 253 -22.37 -14.12 16.10
N GLY A 254 -21.91 -12.87 16.23
CA GLY A 254 -22.55 -11.70 15.63
C GLY A 254 -22.62 -11.77 14.10
N VAL A 255 -21.51 -12.14 13.46
CA VAL A 255 -21.40 -12.29 11.99
C VAL A 255 -22.24 -13.46 11.46
N ASP A 256 -22.31 -14.58 12.19
CA ASP A 256 -23.14 -15.73 11.84
C ASP A 256 -24.64 -15.39 11.91
N ASN A 257 -25.04 -14.57 12.88
CA ASN A 257 -26.42 -14.10 13.03
C ASN A 257 -26.80 -12.98 12.04
N ALA A 258 -25.83 -12.24 11.54
CA ALA A 258 -26.04 -11.11 10.63
C ALA A 258 -26.76 -11.53 9.34
N VAL A 259 -27.63 -10.64 8.85
CA VAL A 259 -28.09 -10.63 7.46
C VAL A 259 -27.32 -9.55 6.67
N ALA A 260 -27.34 -9.66 5.35
CA ALA A 260 -26.60 -8.73 4.49
C ALA A 260 -27.04 -7.27 4.74
N GLY A 261 -26.06 -6.40 5.01
CA GLY A 261 -26.24 -4.98 5.31
C GLY A 261 -26.32 -4.66 6.81
N ASP A 262 -26.27 -5.64 7.70
CA ASP A 262 -26.29 -5.41 9.15
C ASP A 262 -25.02 -4.69 9.65
N VAL A 263 -25.18 -3.99 10.76
CA VAL A 263 -24.08 -3.40 11.53
C VAL A 263 -23.86 -4.22 12.81
N ILE A 264 -22.63 -4.71 12.96
CA ILE A 264 -22.13 -5.43 14.13
C ILE A 264 -21.19 -4.50 14.90
N GLU A 265 -21.60 -4.08 16.09
CA GLU A 265 -20.83 -3.24 17.00
C GLU A 265 -20.21 -4.12 18.10
N ILE A 266 -18.92 -3.96 18.35
CA ILE A 266 -18.14 -4.76 19.29
C ILE A 266 -17.75 -3.90 20.47
N ASP A 267 -18.04 -4.37 21.68
CA ASP A 267 -17.64 -3.69 22.91
C ASP A 267 -16.10 -3.54 23.02
N PRO A 268 -15.60 -2.59 23.83
CA PRO A 268 -14.19 -2.57 24.19
C PRO A 268 -13.82 -3.87 24.91
N GLY A 269 -12.70 -4.48 24.53
CA GLY A 269 -12.25 -5.73 25.10
C GLY A 269 -11.24 -6.46 24.21
N THR A 270 -10.64 -7.51 24.75
CA THR A 270 -9.76 -8.41 23.99
C THR A 270 -10.53 -9.65 23.54
N PHE A 271 -10.54 -9.89 22.23
CA PHE A 271 -11.21 -11.00 21.57
C PHE A 271 -10.16 -11.90 20.91
N GLU A 272 -9.95 -13.09 21.48
CA GLU A 272 -9.10 -14.13 20.88
C GLU A 272 -9.91 -14.95 19.87
N GLU A 273 -10.19 -14.37 18.71
CA GLU A 273 -11.02 -14.98 17.65
C GLU A 273 -10.41 -14.84 16.24
N ASN A 274 -10.80 -15.74 15.34
CA ASN A 274 -10.68 -15.54 13.90
C ASN A 274 -12.09 -15.27 13.35
N VAL A 275 -12.25 -14.22 12.55
CA VAL A 275 -13.55 -13.80 12.03
C VAL A 275 -13.63 -14.05 10.53
N VAL A 276 -14.66 -14.74 10.08
CA VAL A 276 -14.97 -14.95 8.66
C VAL A 276 -16.23 -14.17 8.30
N ILE A 277 -16.08 -13.21 7.38
CA ILE A 277 -17.17 -12.42 6.80
C ILE A 277 -17.51 -13.02 5.44
N ASP A 278 -18.73 -13.50 5.30
CA ASP A 278 -19.29 -14.20 4.13
C ASP A 278 -20.50 -13.48 3.52
N LYS A 279 -20.81 -12.28 4.02
CA LYS A 279 -21.96 -11.45 3.65
C LYS A 279 -21.64 -9.97 3.88
N SER A 280 -22.29 -9.09 3.13
CA SER A 280 -22.16 -7.63 3.28
C SER A 280 -22.53 -7.23 4.71
N LEU A 281 -21.69 -6.47 5.39
CA LEU A 281 -21.95 -5.96 6.75
C LEU A 281 -20.95 -4.86 7.11
N THR A 282 -21.26 -4.12 8.18
CA THR A 282 -20.30 -3.26 8.88
C THR A 282 -19.87 -3.95 10.16
N LEU A 283 -18.56 -4.10 10.35
CA LEU A 283 -17.93 -4.57 11.59
C LEU A 283 -17.22 -3.38 12.25
N ARG A 284 -17.76 -2.91 13.38
CA ARG A 284 -17.29 -1.70 14.09
C ARG A 284 -16.85 -2.05 15.49
N GLY A 285 -15.64 -1.66 15.88
CA GLY A 285 -15.19 -1.70 17.28
C GLY A 285 -15.36 -0.39 18.03
N ALA A 286 -14.94 -0.38 19.30
CA ALA A 286 -14.93 0.79 20.18
C ALA A 286 -13.70 1.69 20.01
N GLY A 287 -12.83 1.40 19.05
CA GLY A 287 -11.58 2.09 18.75
C GLY A 287 -10.39 1.12 18.62
N ALA A 288 -9.29 1.60 18.05
CA ALA A 288 -8.13 0.77 17.67
C ALA A 288 -6.93 0.84 18.62
N GLY A 289 -7.05 1.53 19.76
CA GLY A 289 -5.95 1.66 20.72
C GLY A 289 -5.59 0.34 21.43
N THR A 290 -4.66 0.40 22.38
CA THR A 290 -4.13 -0.79 23.07
C THR A 290 -4.78 -1.08 24.42
N ASP A 291 -5.65 -0.20 24.90
CA ASP A 291 -6.36 -0.37 26.17
C ASP A 291 -7.67 -1.12 25.95
N PRO A 292 -7.79 -2.40 26.36
CA PRO A 292 -9.01 -3.18 26.18
C PRO A 292 -10.19 -2.64 26.98
N ALA A 293 -9.99 -1.76 27.97
CA ALA A 293 -11.09 -1.11 28.65
C ALA A 293 -11.78 -0.03 27.79
N GLN A 294 -11.14 0.42 26.70
CA GLN A 294 -11.62 1.52 25.85
C GLN A 294 -11.67 1.16 24.37
N HIS A 295 -11.07 0.04 23.96
CA HIS A 295 -10.84 -0.31 22.56
C HIS A 295 -11.11 -1.78 22.29
N THR A 296 -11.48 -2.09 21.05
CA THR A 296 -11.70 -3.46 20.58
C THR A 296 -10.41 -4.02 20.02
N ILE A 297 -9.91 -5.09 20.63
CA ILE A 297 -8.63 -5.73 20.28
C ILE A 297 -8.90 -7.17 19.85
N LEU A 298 -8.70 -7.46 18.57
CA LEU A 298 -8.66 -8.81 18.04
C LEU A 298 -7.21 -9.34 18.14
N ASP A 299 -6.97 -10.34 19.00
CA ASP A 299 -5.62 -10.84 19.31
C ASP A 299 -5.41 -12.30 18.89
N GLY A 300 -4.39 -12.53 18.07
CA GLY A 300 -4.07 -13.84 17.50
C GLY A 300 -3.10 -14.73 18.28
N THR A 301 -2.62 -14.32 19.46
CA THR A 301 -1.49 -14.96 20.18
C THR A 301 -1.65 -16.47 20.35
N ASN A 302 -2.87 -16.99 20.52
CA ASN A 302 -3.15 -18.41 20.79
C ASN A 302 -3.92 -19.15 19.68
N LEU A 303 -4.12 -18.54 18.51
CA LEU A 303 -5.10 -19.02 17.51
C LEU A 303 -4.52 -19.90 16.40
N GLY A 304 -3.20 -20.07 16.36
CA GLY A 304 -2.53 -20.81 15.30
C GLY A 304 -2.61 -20.10 13.95
N ASN A 305 -2.54 -20.87 12.86
CA ASN A 305 -2.41 -20.32 11.50
C ASN A 305 -3.77 -19.92 10.88
N ALA A 306 -4.15 -18.65 11.03
CA ALA A 306 -5.35 -18.07 10.42
C ALA A 306 -5.23 -16.54 10.28
N SER A 307 -6.03 -15.96 9.39
CA SER A 307 -6.23 -14.51 9.35
C SER A 307 -7.04 -14.06 10.58
N GLY A 308 -6.80 -12.84 11.06
CA GLY A 308 -7.66 -12.24 12.09
C GLY A 308 -9.06 -11.99 11.56
N ILE A 309 -9.15 -11.29 10.42
CA ILE A 309 -10.41 -11.13 9.69
C ILE A 309 -10.22 -11.65 8.26
N HIS A 310 -11.10 -12.55 7.82
CA HIS A 310 -11.15 -13.08 6.47
C HIS A 310 -12.49 -12.75 5.81
N VAL A 311 -12.46 -11.90 4.78
CA VAL A 311 -13.62 -11.64 3.91
C VAL A 311 -13.57 -12.61 2.74
N ASN A 312 -14.61 -13.44 2.62
CA ASN A 312 -14.76 -14.40 1.53
C ASN A 312 -14.79 -13.71 0.17
N GLY A 313 -14.64 -14.48 -0.90
CA GLY A 313 -14.69 -13.93 -2.25
C GLY A 313 -16.09 -13.43 -2.61
N HIS A 314 -16.15 -12.33 -3.35
CA HIS A 314 -17.37 -11.73 -3.88
C HIS A 314 -18.37 -11.24 -2.81
N VAL A 315 -17.86 -10.79 -1.66
CA VAL A 315 -18.67 -10.18 -0.61
C VAL A 315 -18.52 -8.66 -0.70
N THR A 316 -19.42 -8.01 -1.45
CA THR A 316 -19.39 -6.56 -1.63
C THR A 316 -19.91 -5.82 -0.39
N ASP A 317 -19.66 -4.52 -0.31
CA ASP A 317 -20.23 -3.62 0.70
C ASP A 317 -19.88 -4.05 2.13
N VAL A 318 -18.60 -4.34 2.36
CA VAL A 318 -18.04 -4.66 3.67
C VAL A 318 -17.28 -3.47 4.21
N THR A 319 -17.63 -3.04 5.42
CA THR A 319 -16.90 -2.03 6.18
C THR A 319 -16.29 -2.67 7.42
N ILE A 320 -15.00 -2.43 7.66
CA ILE A 320 -14.30 -2.80 8.89
C ILE A 320 -13.72 -1.51 9.48
N GLU A 321 -14.15 -1.14 10.68
CA GLU A 321 -13.76 0.13 11.28
C GLU A 321 -13.55 0.09 12.80
N ASP A 322 -12.75 1.04 13.29
CA ASP A 322 -12.57 1.36 14.71
C ASP A 322 -12.12 0.15 15.58
N LEU A 323 -11.18 -0.66 15.10
CA LEU A 323 -10.65 -1.80 15.87
C LEU A 323 -9.18 -2.08 15.61
N ARG A 324 -8.59 -2.88 16.51
CA ARG A 324 -7.20 -3.33 16.44
C ARG A 324 -7.13 -4.82 16.08
N VAL A 325 -6.27 -5.18 15.14
CA VAL A 325 -5.97 -6.57 14.76
C VAL A 325 -4.48 -6.84 14.96
N GLN A 326 -4.13 -7.73 15.90
CA GLN A 326 -2.73 -7.92 16.28
C GLN A 326 -2.31 -9.37 16.56
N ASN A 327 -1.00 -9.59 16.50
CA ASN A 327 -0.32 -10.80 16.99
C ASN A 327 -0.76 -12.11 16.31
N TYR A 328 -1.29 -12.05 15.09
CA TYR A 328 -1.60 -13.26 14.32
C TYR A 328 -0.34 -13.91 13.79
N THR A 329 -0.26 -15.24 13.91
CA THR A 329 0.77 -16.06 13.26
C THR A 329 0.19 -16.70 12.02
N MET A 330 0.74 -16.39 10.85
CA MET A 330 0.10 -16.60 9.56
C MET A 330 1.06 -17.19 8.53
N SER A 331 0.51 -17.85 7.51
CA SER A 331 1.25 -18.44 6.39
C SER A 331 0.33 -18.64 5.19
N GLY A 332 0.91 -18.67 3.98
CA GLY A 332 0.15 -18.86 2.76
C GLY A 332 -0.83 -17.71 2.49
N GLU A 333 -2.10 -18.05 2.21
CA GLU A 333 -3.15 -17.09 1.83
C GLU A 333 -3.87 -16.48 3.03
N THR A 334 -3.11 -15.87 3.93
CA THR A 334 -3.61 -15.24 5.16
C THR A 334 -3.01 -13.85 5.34
N ALA A 335 -3.66 -12.99 6.12
CA ALA A 335 -3.24 -11.64 6.47
C ALA A 335 -3.95 -11.22 7.76
N GLY A 336 -3.48 -10.16 8.45
CA GLY A 336 -4.18 -9.66 9.63
C GLY A 336 -5.65 -9.39 9.28
N ILE A 337 -5.84 -8.66 8.19
CA ILE A 337 -7.11 -8.53 7.47
C ILE A 337 -6.89 -9.03 6.04
N TYR A 338 -7.61 -10.07 5.65
CA TYR A 338 -7.57 -10.67 4.32
C TYR A 338 -8.92 -10.51 3.64
N ALA A 339 -8.98 -9.78 2.53
CA ALA A 339 -10.11 -9.83 1.61
C ALA A 339 -9.75 -10.65 0.37
N ALA A 340 -10.56 -11.66 0.07
CA ALA A 340 -10.43 -12.47 -1.13
C ALA A 340 -10.81 -11.68 -2.40
N VAL A 341 -10.94 -12.39 -3.52
CA VAL A 341 -11.25 -11.80 -4.84
C VAL A 341 -12.64 -11.15 -4.88
N GLY A 342 -12.78 -9.99 -5.53
CA GLY A 342 -14.08 -9.41 -5.90
C GLY A 342 -14.87 -8.76 -4.77
N ASN A 343 -14.18 -8.26 -3.74
CA ASN A 343 -14.79 -7.51 -2.64
C ASN A 343 -14.90 -6.02 -3.00
N ASP A 344 -15.87 -5.68 -3.84
CA ASP A 344 -16.15 -4.31 -4.27
C ASP A 344 -16.82 -3.49 -3.15
N ASN A 345 -16.69 -2.16 -3.19
CA ASN A 345 -17.20 -1.25 -2.15
C ASN A 345 -16.63 -1.56 -0.74
N PHE A 346 -15.40 -2.08 -0.67
CA PHE A 346 -14.76 -2.41 0.59
C PHE A 346 -14.21 -1.16 1.29
N VAL A 347 -14.46 -1.04 2.59
CA VAL A 347 -13.95 0.05 3.44
C VAL A 347 -13.17 -0.52 4.61
N ALA A 348 -11.92 -0.08 4.75
CA ALA A 348 -11.11 -0.25 5.96
C ALA A 348 -10.77 1.13 6.53
N GLN A 349 -11.27 1.45 7.72
CA GLN A 349 -11.15 2.79 8.29
C GLN A 349 -10.78 2.79 9.78
N ASN A 350 -9.89 3.69 10.21
CA ASN A 350 -9.49 3.83 11.63
C ASN A 350 -9.03 2.50 12.27
N LEU A 351 -8.17 1.76 11.58
CA LEU A 351 -7.72 0.43 12.01
C LEU A 351 -6.27 0.42 12.43
N HIS A 352 -5.94 -0.35 13.47
CA HIS A 352 -4.55 -0.65 13.81
C HIS A 352 -4.26 -2.13 13.52
N VAL A 353 -3.44 -2.42 12.51
CA VAL A 353 -3.04 -3.78 12.09
C VAL A 353 -1.55 -4.04 12.39
N TYR A 354 -1.29 -4.69 13.53
CA TYR A 354 0.03 -4.67 14.19
C TYR A 354 0.63 -6.05 14.42
N ASN A 355 1.95 -6.15 14.28
CA ASN A 355 2.74 -7.31 14.72
C ASN A 355 2.26 -8.66 14.15
N ASN A 356 1.58 -8.66 13.00
CA ASN A 356 1.13 -9.90 12.39
C ASN A 356 2.31 -10.54 11.65
N THR A 357 2.57 -11.81 11.98
CA THR A 357 3.75 -12.53 11.53
C THR A 357 3.40 -13.50 10.41
N GLY A 358 4.21 -13.54 9.36
CA GLY A 358 3.98 -14.30 8.13
C GLY A 358 2.84 -13.76 7.27
N GLY A 359 2.16 -14.66 6.55
CA GLY A 359 1.07 -14.31 5.63
C GLY A 359 1.50 -13.37 4.48
N ARG A 360 0.51 -12.69 3.87
CA ARG A 360 0.66 -11.80 2.72
C ARG A 360 0.92 -10.34 3.13
N ALA A 361 0.20 -9.85 4.15
CA ALA A 361 0.30 -8.48 4.66
C ALA A 361 -0.34 -8.33 6.05
N GLY A 362 -0.23 -7.12 6.63
CA GLY A 362 -1.16 -6.64 7.63
C GLY A 362 -2.57 -6.56 7.04
N LEU A 363 -2.77 -5.76 6.00
CA LEU A 363 -4.01 -5.68 5.23
C LEU A 363 -3.77 -6.11 3.78
N HIS A 364 -4.47 -7.15 3.35
CA HIS A 364 -4.39 -7.71 2.00
C HIS A 364 -5.78 -7.74 1.36
N MET A 365 -5.85 -7.34 0.09
CA MET A 365 -7.00 -7.59 -0.77
C MET A 365 -6.57 -8.28 -2.06
N ASN A 366 -7.46 -9.08 -2.66
CA ASN A 366 -7.25 -9.66 -3.98
C ASN A 366 -8.24 -9.05 -4.99
N GLY A 367 -7.71 -8.57 -6.11
CA GLY A 367 -8.44 -8.09 -7.26
C GLY A 367 -8.87 -9.23 -8.21
N PRO A 368 -9.71 -8.94 -9.20
CA PRO A 368 -10.26 -7.62 -9.52
C PRO A 368 -11.17 -7.09 -8.41
N VAL A 369 -11.12 -5.78 -8.20
CA VAL A 369 -11.94 -5.04 -7.22
C VAL A 369 -12.24 -3.65 -7.75
N ASP A 370 -13.42 -3.13 -7.40
CA ASP A 370 -13.85 -1.78 -7.68
C ASP A 370 -14.27 -1.05 -6.40
N THR A 371 -13.97 0.26 -6.34
CA THR A 371 -14.42 1.16 -5.27
C THR A 371 -13.94 0.69 -3.89
N VAL A 372 -12.65 0.92 -3.60
CA VAL A 372 -12.03 0.54 -2.33
C VAL A 372 -11.56 1.79 -1.59
N LEU A 373 -11.88 1.88 -0.30
CA LEU A 373 -11.36 2.91 0.61
C LEU A 373 -10.53 2.27 1.72
N ILE A 374 -9.26 2.70 1.83
CA ILE A 374 -8.37 2.39 2.95
C ILE A 374 -7.91 3.74 3.53
N ASP A 375 -8.47 4.11 4.68
CA ASP A 375 -8.32 5.44 5.26
C ASP A 375 -7.98 5.38 6.75
N HIS A 376 -7.01 6.18 7.20
CA HIS A 376 -6.58 6.20 8.61
C HIS A 376 -6.23 4.80 9.18
N VAL A 377 -5.58 3.94 8.39
CA VAL A 377 -5.07 2.64 8.84
C VAL A 377 -3.62 2.75 9.28
N GLU A 378 -3.31 2.27 10.48
CA GLU A 378 -1.96 2.07 10.98
C GLU A 378 -1.53 0.60 10.76
N ALA A 379 -0.64 0.34 9.80
CA ALA A 379 -0.14 -1.00 9.49
C ALA A 379 1.34 -1.13 9.91
N HIS A 380 1.57 -1.59 11.14
CA HIS A 380 2.89 -1.54 11.78
C HIS A 380 3.50 -2.91 12.10
N ASN A 381 4.82 -3.03 11.89
CA ASN A 381 5.65 -4.16 12.34
C ASN A 381 5.15 -5.55 11.88
N ASN A 382 4.44 -5.61 10.75
CA ASN A 382 4.04 -6.89 10.18
C ASN A 382 5.27 -7.52 9.48
N THR A 383 5.50 -8.82 9.63
CA THR A 383 6.69 -9.45 9.04
C THR A 383 6.55 -9.72 7.54
N SER A 384 5.50 -9.19 6.92
CA SER A 384 5.21 -9.20 5.49
C SER A 384 5.04 -7.75 5.00
N ARG A 385 4.00 -7.44 4.23
CA ARG A 385 3.69 -6.09 3.73
C ARG A 385 2.79 -5.34 4.73
N GLY A 386 2.76 -4.02 4.65
CA GLY A 386 1.78 -3.22 5.37
C GLY A 386 0.38 -3.39 4.77
N ILE A 387 0.17 -2.77 3.61
CA ILE A 387 -1.08 -2.74 2.86
C ILE A 387 -0.82 -3.20 1.42
N VAL A 388 -1.60 -4.15 0.92
CA VAL A 388 -1.48 -4.60 -0.48
C VAL A 388 -2.82 -4.95 -1.10
N ILE A 389 -3.02 -4.55 -2.36
CA ILE A 389 -4.08 -5.07 -3.23
C ILE A 389 -3.43 -5.79 -4.40
N TRP A 390 -3.66 -7.09 -4.50
CA TRP A 390 -3.02 -7.97 -5.47
C TRP A 390 -3.90 -8.35 -6.65
N ASN A 391 -3.31 -8.61 -7.81
CA ASN A 391 -3.96 -9.19 -8.99
C ASN A 391 -5.11 -8.35 -9.60
N GLY A 392 -5.57 -8.79 -10.77
CA GLY A 392 -6.74 -8.27 -11.46
C GLY A 392 -6.66 -6.81 -11.88
N PHE A 393 -7.72 -6.32 -12.51
CA PHE A 393 -7.90 -4.89 -12.74
C PHE A 393 -8.52 -4.27 -11.48
N LYS A 394 -7.89 -3.22 -10.97
CA LYS A 394 -8.30 -2.52 -9.74
C LYS A 394 -8.79 -1.13 -10.12
N THR A 395 -10.04 -0.81 -9.83
CA THR A 395 -10.64 0.47 -10.22
C THR A 395 -11.16 1.24 -9.02
N ASN A 396 -11.10 2.58 -9.09
CA ASN A 396 -11.61 3.47 -8.04
C ASN A 396 -11.01 3.16 -6.65
N ILE A 397 -9.68 3.12 -6.56
CA ILE A 397 -8.96 2.74 -5.35
C ILE A 397 -8.48 4.00 -4.62
N THR A 398 -8.90 4.19 -3.37
CA THR A 398 -8.45 5.29 -2.51
C THR A 398 -7.70 4.74 -1.29
N ILE A 399 -6.42 5.09 -1.17
CA ILE A 399 -5.57 4.75 -0.02
C ILE A 399 -5.03 6.06 0.55
N THR A 400 -5.62 6.56 1.63
CA THR A 400 -5.32 7.91 2.12
C THR A 400 -5.15 8.00 3.64
N ASN A 401 -4.34 8.95 4.10
CA ASN A 401 -4.12 9.22 5.53
C ASN A 401 -3.65 8.02 6.35
N ASN A 402 -3.00 7.04 5.72
CA ASN A 402 -2.52 5.82 6.40
C ASN A 402 -1.13 6.02 6.97
N ASP A 403 -0.83 5.23 8.01
CA ASP A 403 0.47 5.18 8.66
C ASP A 403 1.06 3.77 8.55
N VAL A 404 2.11 3.60 7.74
CA VAL A 404 2.60 2.27 7.37
C VAL A 404 4.08 2.16 7.66
N ARG A 405 4.43 1.41 8.71
CA ARG A 405 5.79 1.44 9.27
C ARG A 405 6.37 0.10 9.67
N GLY A 406 7.69 -0.02 9.51
CA GLY A 406 8.44 -1.14 10.10
C GLY A 406 8.07 -2.51 9.56
N ASN A 407 7.39 -2.60 8.42
CA ASN A 407 7.02 -3.89 7.83
C ASN A 407 8.23 -4.51 7.10
N ASN A 408 8.39 -5.83 7.16
CA ASN A 408 9.62 -6.50 6.72
C ASN A 408 9.78 -6.60 5.18
N CYS A 409 8.72 -6.35 4.41
CA CYS A 409 8.78 -6.13 2.96
C CYS A 409 8.48 -4.68 2.65
N CYS A 410 7.21 -4.38 2.43
CA CYS A 410 6.82 -3.27 1.59
C CYS A 410 5.68 -2.52 2.26
N GLY A 411 5.62 -1.21 2.09
CA GLY A 411 4.62 -0.36 2.75
C GLY A 411 3.24 -0.55 2.12
N ILE A 412 2.95 0.23 1.07
CA ILE A 412 1.67 0.24 0.34
C ILE A 412 1.89 -0.23 -1.09
N GLU A 413 1.19 -1.27 -1.53
CA GLU A 413 1.34 -1.82 -2.89
C GLU A 413 0.00 -2.05 -3.61
N LEU A 414 -0.11 -1.54 -4.84
CA LEU A 414 -0.98 -2.11 -5.87
C LEU A 414 -0.11 -2.95 -6.78
N GLN A 415 -0.17 -4.25 -6.62
CA GLN A 415 0.81 -5.16 -7.19
C GLN A 415 0.07 -6.26 -7.96
N ASP A 416 0.64 -6.73 -9.05
CA ASP A 416 0.07 -7.70 -9.97
C ASP A 416 -1.26 -7.24 -10.65
N GLY A 417 -1.39 -7.46 -11.97
CA GLY A 417 -2.47 -6.86 -12.78
C GLY A 417 -2.29 -5.36 -13.05
N THR A 418 -3.39 -4.66 -13.34
CA THR A 418 -3.45 -3.23 -13.69
C THR A 418 -4.34 -2.45 -12.72
N ALA A 419 -4.29 -1.11 -12.76
CA ALA A 419 -5.19 -0.27 -12.00
C ALA A 419 -5.53 1.04 -12.72
N SER A 420 -6.71 1.59 -12.44
CA SER A 420 -7.16 2.89 -12.95
C SER A 420 -8.03 3.60 -11.90
N GLY A 421 -8.13 4.94 -11.94
CA GLY A 421 -8.86 5.68 -10.91
C GLY A 421 -8.24 5.54 -9.51
N VAL A 422 -6.92 5.53 -9.42
CA VAL A 422 -6.18 5.35 -8.15
C VAL A 422 -5.90 6.70 -7.49
N THR A 423 -6.17 6.82 -6.19
CA THR A 423 -5.73 7.93 -5.35
C THR A 423 -4.93 7.38 -4.16
N MET A 424 -3.64 7.71 -4.07
CA MET A 424 -2.81 7.44 -2.90
C MET A 424 -2.30 8.75 -2.31
N SER A 425 -2.93 9.24 -1.24
CA SER A 425 -2.63 10.59 -0.73
C SER A 425 -2.52 10.74 0.77
N GLY A 426 -1.62 11.62 1.24
CA GLY A 426 -1.52 11.94 2.66
C GLY A 426 -1.01 10.78 3.52
N ASN A 427 -0.43 9.74 2.93
CA ASN A 427 0.08 8.60 3.67
C ASN A 427 1.48 8.88 4.23
N THR A 428 1.75 8.36 5.42
CA THR A 428 3.09 8.34 6.03
C THR A 428 3.62 6.91 5.96
N VAL A 429 4.70 6.68 5.21
CA VAL A 429 5.22 5.34 4.92
C VAL A 429 6.70 5.29 5.27
N VAL A 430 7.05 4.60 6.36
CA VAL A 430 8.36 4.77 7.01
C VAL A 430 9.03 3.43 7.36
N SER A 431 10.32 3.29 7.04
CA SER A 431 11.13 2.17 7.54
C SER A 431 10.60 0.77 7.18
N ASN A 432 9.98 0.61 6.02
CA ASN A 432 9.63 -0.71 5.47
C ASN A 432 10.85 -1.32 4.73
N GLY A 433 10.97 -2.65 4.73
CA GLY A 433 12.19 -3.38 4.34
C GLY A 433 12.66 -3.26 2.87
N ASP A 434 11.79 -2.88 1.94
CA ASP A 434 12.06 -2.81 0.50
C ASP A 434 11.48 -1.54 -0.14
N SER A 435 10.24 -1.57 -0.64
CA SER A 435 9.57 -0.41 -1.24
C SER A 435 8.68 0.29 -0.21
N GLY A 436 8.68 1.62 -0.18
CA GLY A 436 7.70 2.40 0.56
C GLY A 436 6.32 2.26 -0.07
N MET A 437 6.15 2.79 -1.28
CA MET A 437 4.91 2.72 -2.04
C MET A 437 5.16 2.15 -3.44
N SER A 438 4.18 1.43 -3.97
CA SER A 438 4.28 0.93 -5.32
C SER A 438 2.93 0.74 -6.02
N ALA A 439 2.90 1.04 -7.32
CA ALA A 439 1.82 0.65 -8.21
C ALA A 439 2.37 0.04 -9.51
N ILE A 440 1.74 -1.02 -10.00
CA ILE A 440 2.02 -1.62 -11.31
C ILE A 440 0.82 -1.52 -12.24
N GLY A 441 1.09 -1.25 -13.52
CA GLY A 441 0.06 -1.24 -14.57
C GLY A 441 -0.99 -0.16 -14.38
N LEU A 442 -0.59 1.03 -13.89
CA LEU A 442 -1.48 2.19 -13.88
C LEU A 442 -1.84 2.54 -15.34
N THR A 443 -3.13 2.68 -15.64
CA THR A 443 -3.67 2.91 -16.99
C THR A 443 -5.02 3.66 -16.93
N ALA A 444 -5.64 3.88 -18.09
CA ALA A 444 -6.97 4.45 -18.25
C ALA A 444 -8.11 3.44 -17.96
N GLY A 445 -9.34 3.92 -17.90
CA GLY A 445 -10.57 3.11 -17.83
C GLY A 445 -11.46 3.39 -16.62
N ALA A 446 -10.97 4.08 -15.59
CA ALA A 446 -11.76 4.42 -14.40
C ALA A 446 -11.47 5.81 -13.83
N GLY A 447 -10.58 6.60 -14.43
CA GLY A 447 -10.26 7.96 -13.99
C GLY A 447 -8.75 8.21 -13.83
N PRO A 448 -8.39 9.39 -13.29
CA PRO A 448 -6.99 9.74 -13.07
C PRO A 448 -6.36 8.86 -11.99
N ASN A 449 -5.06 8.60 -12.15
CA ASN A 449 -4.21 7.96 -11.16
C ASN A 449 -3.31 9.02 -10.50
N VAL A 450 -3.48 9.27 -9.21
CA VAL A 450 -2.81 10.34 -8.46
C VAL A 450 -2.13 9.78 -7.22
N ILE A 451 -0.83 9.99 -7.09
CA ILE A 451 -0.04 9.66 -5.91
C ILE A 451 0.53 10.97 -5.37
N SER A 452 -0.07 11.51 -4.31
CA SER A 452 0.23 12.88 -3.89
C SER A 452 0.33 13.14 -2.40
N ASN A 453 1.18 14.10 -2.02
CA ASN A 453 1.31 14.57 -0.64
C ASN A 453 1.61 13.45 0.38
N ASN A 454 2.36 12.42 -0.02
CA ASN A 454 2.80 11.35 0.88
C ASN A 454 4.18 11.68 1.49
N ASP A 455 4.41 11.23 2.72
CA ASP A 455 5.72 11.25 3.38
C ASP A 455 6.31 9.83 3.39
N VAL A 456 7.26 9.57 2.48
CA VAL A 456 7.82 8.24 2.20
C VAL A 456 9.29 8.23 2.57
N THR A 457 9.62 7.78 3.79
CA THR A 457 10.96 7.98 4.35
C THR A 457 11.63 6.73 4.89
N ASN A 458 12.93 6.61 4.68
CA ASN A 458 13.77 5.54 5.23
C ASN A 458 13.27 4.11 4.92
N ASN A 459 12.50 3.92 3.85
CA ASN A 459 12.19 2.59 3.32
C ASN A 459 13.43 2.01 2.63
N GLY A 460 13.44 0.70 2.41
CA GLY A 460 14.58 -0.08 1.94
C GLY A 460 15.21 0.42 0.64
N ARG A 461 14.95 -0.26 -0.48
CA ARG A 461 15.55 0.11 -1.77
C ARG A 461 14.81 1.24 -2.46
N PHE A 462 13.49 1.32 -2.30
CA PHE A 462 12.67 2.20 -3.14
C PHE A 462 11.73 3.07 -2.31
N GLY A 463 11.63 4.35 -2.65
CA GLY A 463 10.60 5.24 -2.13
C GLY A 463 9.25 4.91 -2.76
N ILE A 464 9.05 5.38 -3.99
CA ILE A 464 7.84 5.19 -4.80
C ILE A 464 8.21 4.51 -6.12
N GLU A 465 7.59 3.37 -6.42
CA GLU A 465 7.77 2.68 -7.70
C GLU A 465 6.49 2.71 -8.54
N ILE A 466 6.59 3.19 -9.78
CA ILE A 466 5.56 3.10 -10.81
C ILE A 466 6.07 2.15 -11.91
N LYS A 467 5.49 0.95 -11.95
CA LYS A 467 5.93 -0.16 -12.79
C LYS A 467 4.98 -0.31 -13.99
N ASN A 468 5.52 -0.39 -15.21
CA ASN A 468 4.73 -0.54 -16.44
C ASN A 468 3.54 0.45 -16.55
N PRO A 469 3.71 1.76 -16.28
CA PRO A 469 2.63 2.72 -16.44
C PRO A 469 2.30 2.97 -17.90
N ASP A 470 1.02 3.06 -18.19
CA ASP A 470 0.43 3.40 -19.47
C ASP A 470 -0.38 4.70 -19.32
N GLY A 471 0.35 5.80 -19.18
CA GLY A 471 -0.23 7.11 -18.90
C GLY A 471 -0.44 7.95 -20.16
N THR A 472 -1.28 8.97 -20.04
CA THR A 472 -1.55 9.90 -21.15
C THR A 472 -0.50 11.01 -21.30
N GLY A 473 0.37 11.22 -20.31
CA GLY A 473 1.27 12.38 -20.22
C GLY A 473 0.57 13.69 -19.83
N LEU A 474 -0.73 13.65 -19.55
CA LEU A 474 -1.52 14.80 -19.13
C LEU A 474 -1.61 14.92 -17.61
N ASP A 475 -1.90 16.13 -17.13
CA ASP A 475 -2.08 16.44 -15.71
C ASP A 475 -3.41 15.93 -15.11
N THR A 476 -4.41 15.69 -15.96
CA THR A 476 -5.78 15.36 -15.55
C THR A 476 -6.46 14.51 -16.62
N GLY A 477 -7.58 13.88 -16.25
CA GLY A 477 -8.39 13.06 -17.14
C GLY A 477 -8.20 11.58 -16.89
N ASP A 478 -9.02 10.77 -17.55
CA ASP A 478 -8.86 9.31 -17.47
C ASP A 478 -7.48 8.89 -17.98
N GLY A 479 -6.82 7.99 -17.25
CA GLY A 479 -5.47 7.52 -17.59
C GLY A 479 -4.33 8.50 -17.33
N SER A 480 -4.58 9.72 -16.85
CA SER A 480 -3.48 10.57 -16.37
C SER A 480 -2.80 9.91 -15.18
N ILE A 481 -1.46 9.85 -15.16
CA ILE A 481 -0.70 9.33 -14.02
C ILE A 481 0.16 10.47 -13.46
N VAL A 482 -0.17 10.93 -12.25
CA VAL A 482 0.47 12.09 -11.62
C VAL A 482 1.08 11.69 -10.28
N VAL A 483 2.38 11.92 -10.11
CA VAL A 483 3.12 11.74 -8.86
C VAL A 483 3.57 13.12 -8.39
N GLU A 484 2.93 13.67 -7.35
CA GLU A 484 3.15 15.07 -6.97
C GLU A 484 3.16 15.42 -5.48
N GLY A 485 3.94 16.43 -5.10
CA GLY A 485 3.93 16.95 -3.72
C GLY A 485 4.42 15.95 -2.66
N ASN A 486 5.02 14.83 -3.07
CA ASN A 486 5.51 13.82 -2.14
C ASN A 486 6.86 14.24 -1.56
N THR A 487 7.08 13.91 -0.29
CA THR A 487 8.41 13.95 0.34
C THR A 487 8.94 12.53 0.36
N VAL A 488 10.04 12.30 -0.35
CA VAL A 488 10.64 10.97 -0.51
C VAL A 488 12.09 11.03 -0.10
N SER A 489 12.46 10.34 0.97
CA SER A 489 13.84 10.42 1.45
C SER A 489 14.37 9.14 2.04
N ILE A 490 15.69 9.01 2.03
CA ILE A 490 16.40 7.97 2.74
C ILE A 490 17.57 8.59 3.50
N THR A 491 17.81 8.08 4.71
CA THR A 491 19.07 8.32 5.43
C THR A 491 20.04 7.23 5.00
N PRO A 492 21.04 7.53 4.15
CA PRO A 492 21.94 6.51 3.64
C PRO A 492 22.79 5.91 4.77
N SER A 493 23.16 4.65 4.61
CA SER A 493 23.73 3.83 5.67
C SER A 493 24.67 2.77 5.10
N ALA A 494 25.75 2.45 5.82
CA ALA A 494 26.65 1.35 5.45
C ALA A 494 26.00 -0.04 5.45
N THR A 495 24.79 -0.19 6.02
CA THR A 495 24.03 -1.46 6.08
C THR A 495 22.86 -1.50 5.11
N MET A 496 22.69 -0.50 4.24
CA MET A 496 21.64 -0.51 3.21
C MET A 496 21.84 -1.67 2.22
N ASN A 497 20.89 -1.92 1.32
CA ASN A 497 21.06 -2.99 0.35
C ASN A 497 22.29 -2.72 -0.54
N VAL A 498 22.94 -3.76 -1.08
CA VAL A 498 24.07 -3.55 -2.02
C VAL A 498 23.63 -3.14 -3.42
N ARG A 499 22.36 -3.37 -3.76
CA ARG A 499 21.76 -3.08 -5.07
C ARG A 499 21.39 -1.60 -5.18
N ASP A 500 20.92 -1.19 -6.36
CA ASP A 500 20.44 0.17 -6.60
C ASP A 500 19.30 0.58 -5.66
N HIS A 501 19.28 1.87 -5.33
CA HIS A 501 18.21 2.51 -4.56
C HIS A 501 17.61 3.64 -5.38
N ALA A 502 16.30 3.87 -5.29
CA ALA A 502 15.65 4.97 -5.99
C ALA A 502 14.57 5.66 -5.15
N GLY A 503 14.52 6.98 -5.21
CA GLY A 503 13.45 7.78 -4.63
C GLY A 503 12.13 7.52 -5.32
N ILE A 504 12.01 8.01 -6.54
CA ILE A 504 10.85 7.77 -7.39
C ILE A 504 11.35 7.07 -8.65
N ALA A 505 10.85 5.87 -8.94
CA ALA A 505 11.25 5.11 -10.12
C ALA A 505 10.05 4.82 -11.02
N ILE A 506 10.11 5.28 -12.26
CA ILE A 506 9.16 5.00 -13.33
C ILE A 506 9.88 4.13 -14.36
N PHE A 507 9.49 2.87 -14.48
CA PHE A 507 10.29 1.91 -15.23
C PHE A 507 9.50 0.71 -15.77
N ARG A 508 10.13 0.00 -16.72
CA ARG A 508 9.61 -1.25 -17.27
C ARG A 508 10.03 -2.42 -16.38
N ARG A 509 9.07 -3.26 -16.03
CA ARG A 509 9.24 -4.49 -15.26
C ARG A 509 8.65 -5.68 -16.00
N SER A 510 9.09 -6.88 -15.65
CA SER A 510 8.47 -8.12 -16.11
C SER A 510 6.94 -8.12 -16.00
N PHE A 511 6.34 -8.77 -16.99
CA PHE A 511 4.91 -8.97 -17.09
C PHE A 511 4.48 -10.23 -16.37
N ILE A 512 3.27 -10.19 -15.83
CA ILE A 512 2.60 -11.38 -15.32
C ILE A 512 1.81 -12.00 -16.47
N ALA A 513 2.15 -13.25 -16.80
CA ALA A 513 1.45 -14.01 -17.83
C ALA A 513 -0.04 -14.13 -17.50
N GLY A 514 -0.89 -13.90 -18.51
CA GLY A 514 -2.35 -14.03 -18.35
C GLY A 514 -3.05 -12.81 -17.75
N ASN A 515 -2.39 -11.65 -17.62
CA ASN A 515 -3.07 -10.38 -17.31
C ASN A 515 -4.02 -9.98 -18.47
N PRO A 516 -5.36 -10.02 -18.29
CA PRO A 516 -6.30 -9.86 -19.39
C PRO A 516 -6.35 -8.44 -19.97
N THR A 517 -5.99 -7.41 -19.19
CA THR A 517 -5.91 -6.02 -19.68
C THR A 517 -4.60 -5.71 -20.40
N GLY A 518 -3.60 -6.60 -20.32
CA GLY A 518 -2.26 -6.33 -20.84
C GLY A 518 -1.44 -5.36 -19.97
N TYR A 519 -0.14 -5.33 -20.23
CA TYR A 519 0.78 -4.29 -19.78
C TYR A 519 1.31 -3.57 -21.02
N VAL A 520 1.58 -2.27 -20.91
CA VAL A 520 2.29 -1.55 -21.97
C VAL A 520 3.73 -2.05 -22.05
N ASP A 521 4.21 -2.33 -23.26
CA ASP A 521 5.59 -2.82 -23.48
C ASP A 521 6.64 -1.78 -23.11
N VAL A 522 6.36 -0.52 -23.41
CA VAL A 522 7.22 0.60 -23.06
C VAL A 522 6.45 1.53 -22.13
N PRO A 523 6.91 1.77 -20.89
CA PRO A 523 6.30 2.74 -19.98
C PRO A 523 6.07 4.08 -20.66
N THR A 524 4.96 4.73 -20.36
CA THR A 524 4.67 6.03 -20.97
C THR A 524 3.86 6.95 -20.08
N GLY A 525 3.99 8.26 -20.30
CA GLY A 525 2.97 9.25 -19.94
C GLY A 525 2.75 9.53 -18.45
N VAL A 526 3.80 9.44 -17.64
CA VAL A 526 3.76 9.82 -16.21
C VAL A 526 4.22 11.27 -16.00
N VAL A 527 3.45 12.05 -15.24
CA VAL A 527 3.81 13.40 -14.77
C VAL A 527 4.34 13.33 -13.34
N VAL A 528 5.62 13.60 -13.16
CA VAL A 528 6.32 13.67 -11.86
C VAL A 528 6.64 15.11 -11.54
N ARG A 529 5.93 15.71 -10.58
CA ARG A 529 6.09 17.14 -10.31
C ARG A 529 6.05 17.55 -8.86
N ASN A 530 6.77 18.63 -8.52
CA ASN A 530 6.73 19.25 -7.20
C ASN A 530 7.03 18.29 -6.03
N ASN A 531 7.74 17.18 -6.28
CA ASN A 531 8.19 16.27 -5.22
C ASN A 531 9.51 16.77 -4.62
N THR A 532 9.74 16.46 -3.35
CA THR A 532 11.06 16.59 -2.71
C THR A 532 11.68 15.22 -2.58
N VAL A 533 12.82 14.99 -3.23
CA VAL A 533 13.50 13.69 -3.24
C VAL A 533 14.93 13.83 -2.75
N SER A 534 15.32 13.09 -1.70
CA SER A 534 16.64 13.30 -1.10
C SER A 534 17.32 12.12 -0.42
N GLY A 535 18.65 12.14 -0.44
CA GLY A 535 19.50 11.26 0.37
C GLY A 535 19.83 9.91 -0.28
N TYR A 536 19.39 9.67 -1.52
CA TYR A 536 19.68 8.43 -2.23
C TYR A 536 21.15 8.37 -2.64
N VAL A 537 21.97 7.79 -1.76
CA VAL A 537 23.43 7.62 -1.91
C VAL A 537 23.79 6.20 -1.50
N GLN A 538 24.48 5.45 -2.34
CA GLN A 538 24.92 4.10 -2.03
C GLN A 538 26.14 4.16 -1.09
N GLN A 539 25.93 3.81 0.18
CA GLN A 539 26.98 3.80 1.21
C GLN A 539 27.41 2.41 1.66
N ASN A 540 26.76 1.35 1.17
CA ASN A 540 27.17 0.01 1.51
C ASN A 540 28.56 -0.28 0.90
N PRO A 541 29.59 -0.59 1.72
CA PRO A 541 30.95 -0.85 1.22
C PRO A 541 31.07 -2.14 0.38
N GLY A 542 30.03 -2.99 0.40
CA GLY A 542 29.92 -4.16 -0.46
C GLY A 542 29.38 -3.88 -1.86
N ALA A 543 28.86 -2.68 -2.12
CA ALA A 543 28.45 -2.26 -3.46
C ALA A 543 29.67 -1.87 -4.30
N SER A 544 29.68 -2.27 -5.57
CA SER A 544 30.77 -2.02 -6.51
C SER A 544 30.39 -1.02 -7.61
N THR A 545 29.15 -1.09 -8.10
CA THR A 545 28.66 -0.25 -9.21
C THR A 545 27.24 0.25 -9.01
N SER A 546 26.51 -0.28 -8.02
CA SER A 546 25.15 0.17 -7.70
C SER A 546 25.14 1.60 -7.17
N GLU A 547 24.07 2.32 -7.44
CA GLU A 547 23.95 3.76 -7.16
C GLU A 547 22.62 4.08 -6.44
N GLY A 548 22.55 5.29 -5.89
CA GLY A 548 21.38 5.94 -5.32
C GLY A 548 20.81 7.00 -6.28
N PHE A 549 19.60 6.76 -6.75
CA PHE A 549 18.89 7.62 -7.69
C PHE A 549 17.82 8.44 -6.98
N GLY A 550 17.73 9.73 -7.27
CA GLY A 550 16.60 10.56 -6.87
C GLY A 550 15.35 10.14 -7.64
N ILE A 551 15.28 10.51 -8.93
CA ILE A 551 14.21 10.12 -9.84
C ILE A 551 14.78 9.31 -11.01
N VAL A 552 14.17 8.17 -11.31
CA VAL A 552 14.46 7.37 -12.51
C VAL A 552 13.25 7.40 -13.43
N ILE A 553 13.47 7.67 -14.71
CA ILE A 553 12.48 7.51 -15.77
C ILE A 553 13.02 6.63 -16.89
N GLU A 554 12.18 5.71 -17.35
CA GLU A 554 12.36 4.93 -18.57
C GLU A 554 11.13 5.03 -19.46
N GLY A 555 11.28 4.82 -20.76
CA GLY A 555 10.16 4.88 -21.70
C GLY A 555 9.87 6.29 -22.21
N THR A 556 8.62 6.58 -22.55
CA THR A 556 8.27 7.73 -23.39
C THR A 556 7.29 8.72 -22.74
N ASN A 557 7.22 9.94 -23.27
CA ASN A 557 6.17 10.91 -22.94
C ASN A 557 6.04 11.26 -21.43
N HIS A 558 7.11 11.08 -20.65
CA HIS A 558 7.12 11.45 -19.24
C HIS A 558 7.37 12.95 -19.09
N THR A 559 6.78 13.57 -18.07
CA THR A 559 7.11 14.95 -17.67
C THR A 559 7.68 14.94 -16.26
N VAL A 560 8.89 15.46 -16.08
CA VAL A 560 9.56 15.60 -14.78
C VAL A 560 9.86 17.07 -14.53
N THR A 561 9.07 17.75 -13.69
CA THR A 561 9.16 19.21 -13.53
C THR A 561 8.93 19.72 -12.11
N GLY A 562 9.58 20.81 -11.73
CA GLY A 562 9.36 21.46 -10.42
C GLY A 562 9.79 20.64 -9.21
N ASN A 563 10.46 19.49 -9.40
CA ASN A 563 10.92 18.66 -8.29
C ASN A 563 12.16 19.28 -7.63
N THR A 564 12.32 19.05 -6.33
CA THR A 564 13.51 19.41 -5.55
C THR A 564 14.31 18.16 -5.26
N LEU A 565 15.51 18.03 -5.83
CA LEU A 565 16.36 16.84 -5.71
C LEU A 565 17.66 17.17 -4.97
N ASN A 566 17.80 16.63 -3.76
CA ASN A 566 18.88 17.00 -2.86
C ASN A 566 19.73 15.81 -2.40
N ASN A 567 21.05 15.95 -2.42
CA ASN A 567 21.98 14.99 -1.81
C ASN A 567 21.78 13.54 -2.31
N ASN A 568 21.53 13.35 -3.60
CA ASN A 568 21.49 12.03 -4.25
C ASN A 568 22.80 11.78 -5.03
N GLU A 569 23.16 10.54 -5.34
CA GLU A 569 24.26 10.31 -6.27
C GLU A 569 23.88 10.80 -7.67
N ILE A 570 22.73 10.34 -8.16
CA ILE A 570 22.14 10.82 -9.41
C ILE A 570 20.81 11.49 -9.08
N GLY A 571 20.68 12.79 -9.38
CA GLY A 571 19.43 13.53 -9.21
C GLY A 571 18.33 12.91 -10.08
N ILE A 572 18.44 13.04 -11.40
CA ILE A 572 17.55 12.41 -12.38
C ILE A 572 18.34 11.48 -13.29
N GLN A 573 17.86 10.24 -13.43
CA GLN A 573 18.30 9.27 -14.43
C GLN A 573 17.22 9.14 -15.49
N GLU A 574 17.51 9.54 -16.73
CA GLU A 574 16.75 9.10 -17.91
C GLU A 574 17.52 7.91 -18.52
N GLN A 575 16.85 6.78 -18.73
CA GLN A 575 17.49 5.63 -19.36
C GLN A 575 16.56 4.84 -20.27
N GLY A 576 17.15 4.20 -21.28
CA GLY A 576 16.44 3.30 -22.16
C GLY A 576 17.31 2.81 -23.30
N GLY A 577 17.38 1.49 -23.49
CA GLY A 577 18.32 0.89 -24.44
C GLY A 577 19.77 0.99 -23.97
N ASN A 578 20.66 0.17 -24.56
CA ASN A 578 22.07 0.04 -24.16
C ASN A 578 22.35 -0.34 -22.70
N HIS A 579 21.32 -0.66 -21.92
CA HIS A 579 21.43 -1.14 -20.55
C HIS A 579 22.11 -2.53 -20.53
N PRO A 580 23.28 -2.67 -19.89
CA PRO A 580 23.97 -3.93 -19.77
C PRO A 580 23.18 -4.86 -18.85
N ASN A 581 22.64 -5.93 -19.42
CA ASN A 581 21.79 -6.93 -18.76
C ASN A 581 20.36 -6.47 -18.44
N ALA A 582 19.76 -5.67 -19.33
CA ALA A 582 18.33 -5.36 -19.28
C ALA A 582 17.43 -6.61 -19.33
N ASN A 583 17.90 -7.70 -19.96
CA ASN A 583 17.08 -8.88 -20.26
C ASN A 583 15.71 -8.51 -20.87
N TYR A 584 15.68 -7.43 -21.65
CA TYR A 584 14.46 -7.00 -22.32
C TYR A 584 14.02 -8.06 -23.31
N VAL A 585 12.73 -8.40 -23.26
CA VAL A 585 12.07 -9.22 -24.27
C VAL A 585 10.72 -8.55 -24.58
N PRO A 586 10.45 -8.19 -25.86
CA PRO A 586 9.21 -7.51 -26.24
C PRO A 586 7.98 -8.28 -25.78
N ASN A 587 7.03 -7.59 -25.14
CA ASN A 587 5.78 -8.17 -24.65
C ASN A 587 5.94 -9.40 -23.73
N GLU A 588 7.09 -9.54 -23.08
CA GLU A 588 7.47 -10.72 -22.29
C GLU A 588 7.99 -10.37 -20.88
N ALA A 589 8.13 -11.40 -20.04
CA ALA A 589 8.42 -11.31 -18.61
C ALA A 589 9.91 -11.07 -18.25
N GLY A 590 10.70 -10.47 -19.14
CA GLY A 590 12.09 -10.12 -18.84
C GLY A 590 12.20 -9.08 -17.72
N ASP A 591 13.12 -9.25 -16.78
CA ASP A 591 13.47 -8.29 -15.73
C ASP A 591 14.95 -7.88 -15.85
N GLY A 592 15.22 -6.59 -15.64
CA GLY A 592 16.59 -6.09 -15.51
C GLY A 592 17.34 -6.78 -14.36
N ASP A 593 18.61 -7.09 -14.58
CA ASP A 593 19.45 -7.69 -13.55
C ASP A 593 19.78 -6.68 -12.45
N GLN A 594 19.19 -6.91 -11.28
CA GLN A 594 19.33 -6.04 -10.11
C GLN A 594 20.57 -6.36 -9.28
N ALA A 595 21.38 -7.37 -9.63
CA ALA A 595 22.57 -7.70 -8.87
C ALA A 595 23.60 -6.55 -8.94
N ASP A 596 24.28 -6.28 -7.83
CA ASP A 596 25.40 -5.33 -7.84
C ASP A 596 26.46 -5.78 -8.86
N GLY A 597 26.95 -4.86 -9.68
CA GLY A 597 27.89 -5.15 -10.75
C GLY A 597 27.23 -5.47 -12.10
N ALA A 598 25.94 -5.78 -12.13
CA ALA A 598 25.28 -6.22 -13.35
C ALA A 598 24.91 -5.07 -14.29
N SER A 599 24.56 -3.90 -13.75
CA SER A 599 24.02 -2.78 -14.55
C SER A 599 24.75 -1.45 -14.29
N PRO A 600 26.08 -1.39 -14.50
CA PRO A 600 26.85 -0.19 -14.20
C PRO A 600 26.34 1.05 -14.96
N ASN A 601 26.10 2.14 -14.23
CA ASN A 601 25.52 3.42 -14.69
C ASN A 601 24.04 3.36 -15.10
N TYR A 602 23.34 2.27 -14.82
CA TYR A 602 21.90 2.16 -15.08
C TYR A 602 21.20 1.76 -13.79
N PHE A 603 19.94 2.16 -13.66
CA PHE A 603 19.04 1.56 -12.69
C PHE A 603 18.76 0.11 -13.12
N GLY A 604 19.38 -0.87 -12.46
CA GLY A 604 19.38 -2.27 -12.87
C GLY A 604 18.02 -2.95 -12.80
N ARG A 605 17.07 -2.37 -12.06
CA ARG A 605 15.71 -2.92 -11.91
C ARG A 605 14.79 -2.66 -13.09
N GLY A 606 15.08 -1.62 -13.86
CA GLY A 606 14.35 -1.30 -15.08
C GLY A 606 14.98 -1.93 -16.32
N ASN A 607 14.18 -2.06 -17.38
CA ASN A 607 14.63 -2.67 -18.62
C ASN A 607 13.95 -2.15 -19.89
N ALA A 608 13.47 -0.90 -19.90
CA ALA A 608 12.90 -0.35 -21.11
C ALA A 608 13.91 -0.36 -22.27
N PRO A 609 13.50 -0.77 -23.49
CA PRO A 609 14.38 -0.84 -24.64
C PRO A 609 14.77 0.54 -25.19
N LEU A 610 14.06 1.59 -24.80
CA LEU A 610 14.24 2.96 -25.29
C LEU A 610 13.71 3.97 -24.27
N ALA A 611 14.11 5.23 -24.45
CA ALA A 611 13.48 6.39 -23.81
C ALA A 611 13.59 7.63 -24.70
N CYS A 612 12.48 8.32 -24.92
CA CYS A 612 12.39 9.53 -25.76
C CYS A 612 11.12 10.33 -25.44
N ALA A 613 10.94 11.52 -26.03
CA ALA A 613 9.77 12.38 -25.79
C ALA A 613 9.55 12.77 -24.31
N ASN A 614 10.57 12.64 -23.46
CA ASN A 614 10.48 12.99 -22.06
C ASN A 614 10.83 14.47 -21.85
N THR A 615 9.99 15.18 -21.10
CA THR A 615 10.18 16.59 -20.75
C THR A 615 10.77 16.70 -19.36
N ILE A 616 12.05 17.08 -19.24
CA ILE A 616 12.75 17.23 -17.95
C ILE A 616 13.21 18.68 -17.79
N ILE A 617 12.38 19.52 -17.17
CA ILE A 617 12.62 20.96 -17.07
C ILE A 617 12.21 21.53 -15.71
N GLY A 618 12.88 22.60 -15.27
CA GLY A 618 12.47 23.35 -14.08
C GLY A 618 12.64 22.62 -12.74
N ASN A 619 13.45 21.55 -12.69
CA ASN A 619 13.81 20.87 -11.44
C ASN A 619 14.94 21.64 -10.72
N SER A 620 14.91 21.64 -9.39
CA SER A 620 15.92 22.26 -8.53
C SER A 620 16.85 21.20 -7.96
N PHE A 621 18.16 21.41 -8.09
CA PHE A 621 19.17 20.47 -7.66
C PHE A 621 20.12 21.08 -6.63
N SER A 622 20.44 20.34 -5.57
CA SER A 622 21.43 20.77 -4.57
C SER A 622 22.15 19.59 -3.93
N GLY A 623 23.48 19.58 -3.99
CA GLY A 623 24.30 18.57 -3.31
C GLY A 623 24.27 17.18 -3.94
N ASN A 624 23.69 17.01 -5.13
CA ASN A 624 23.81 15.75 -5.86
C ASN A 624 25.23 15.57 -6.43
N ALA A 625 25.68 14.33 -6.65
CA ALA A 625 26.95 14.10 -7.33
C ALA A 625 26.83 14.37 -8.84
N THR A 626 25.72 13.95 -9.46
CA THR A 626 25.31 14.29 -10.83
C THR A 626 23.85 14.72 -10.81
N ASP A 627 23.53 15.91 -11.29
CA ASP A 627 22.15 16.41 -11.29
C ASP A 627 21.27 15.65 -12.29
N TYR A 628 21.77 15.42 -13.50
CA TYR A 628 21.05 14.74 -14.56
C TYR A 628 21.97 13.85 -15.38
N ARG A 629 21.59 12.58 -15.55
CA ARG A 629 22.27 11.60 -16.42
C ARG A 629 21.28 11.01 -17.42
N LYS A 630 21.63 11.11 -18.71
CA LYS A 630 20.86 10.57 -19.84
C LYS A 630 21.63 9.42 -20.48
N ASN A 631 21.13 8.20 -20.31
CA ASN A 631 21.70 6.97 -20.88
C ASN A 631 20.68 6.32 -21.82
N VAL A 632 20.50 6.88 -23.01
CA VAL A 632 19.53 6.41 -24.00
C VAL A 632 20.22 5.96 -25.30
N ALA A 633 19.69 4.91 -25.93
CA ALA A 633 20.16 4.39 -27.21
C ALA A 633 19.44 5.04 -28.41
N GLY A 634 20.18 5.47 -29.43
CA GLY A 634 19.64 5.82 -30.75
C GLY A 634 18.99 7.22 -30.86
N SER A 635 19.50 8.04 -31.78
CA SER A 635 18.96 9.32 -32.31
C SER A 635 18.25 10.29 -31.36
N GLY A 636 18.99 11.31 -30.89
CA GLY A 636 18.44 12.61 -30.48
C GLY A 636 17.45 12.59 -29.30
N SER A 637 16.81 13.73 -29.00
CA SER A 637 15.60 13.76 -28.15
C SER A 637 14.32 13.71 -29.01
N GLY A 638 14.48 13.45 -30.31
CA GLY A 638 13.42 13.46 -31.30
C GLY A 638 12.44 12.32 -31.11
N TYR A 639 11.19 12.58 -31.45
CA TYR A 639 10.11 11.59 -31.40
C TYR A 639 9.10 11.84 -32.52
N VAL A 640 8.32 10.81 -32.81
CA VAL A 640 7.27 10.79 -33.82
C VAL A 640 5.96 10.50 -33.12
N THR A 641 4.94 11.32 -33.37
CA THR A 641 3.58 11.08 -32.87
C THR A 641 2.69 10.68 -34.03
N ASN A 642 2.03 9.53 -33.95
CA ASN A 642 0.90 9.25 -34.83
C ASN A 642 -0.29 10.08 -34.32
N LEU A 643 -0.69 11.11 -35.07
CA LEU A 643 -1.78 12.01 -34.66
C LEU A 643 -3.16 11.36 -34.73
N THR A 644 -3.28 10.22 -35.42
CA THR A 644 -4.52 9.43 -35.44
C THR A 644 -4.67 8.62 -34.15
N THR A 645 -3.64 7.87 -33.77
CA THR A 645 -3.69 6.96 -32.60
C THR A 645 -3.30 7.64 -31.29
N GLY A 646 -2.49 8.69 -31.36
CA GLY A 646 -1.87 9.37 -30.21
C GLY A 646 -0.58 8.71 -29.73
N GLU A 647 -0.13 7.63 -30.39
CA GLU A 647 1.06 6.89 -29.99
C GLU A 647 2.35 7.65 -30.32
N ILE A 648 3.37 7.44 -29.48
CA ILE A 648 4.66 8.11 -29.56
C ILE A 648 5.78 7.08 -29.77
N PHE A 649 6.62 7.35 -30.76
CA PHE A 649 7.72 6.51 -31.18
C PHE A 649 9.04 7.29 -31.17
N CYS A 650 10.15 6.62 -30.86
CA CYS A 650 11.46 7.28 -30.87
C CYS A 650 12.09 7.39 -32.27
N THR A 651 11.56 6.67 -33.26
CA THR A 651 12.07 6.71 -34.64
C THR A 651 10.92 6.73 -35.66
N ILE A 652 11.24 7.18 -36.86
CA ILE A 652 10.28 7.26 -37.97
C ILE A 652 9.96 5.86 -38.47
N GLN A 653 10.96 4.96 -38.56
CA GLN A 653 10.70 3.58 -38.98
C GLN A 653 9.81 2.84 -37.97
N ALA A 654 10.03 3.03 -36.67
CA ALA A 654 9.19 2.40 -35.65
C ALA A 654 7.73 2.84 -35.78
N ALA A 655 7.48 4.14 -36.02
CA ALA A 655 6.14 4.65 -36.24
C ALA A 655 5.48 4.06 -37.51
N ILE A 656 6.25 3.87 -38.59
CA ILE A 656 5.76 3.27 -39.83
C ILE A 656 5.48 1.78 -39.65
N ASP A 657 6.34 1.05 -38.95
CA ASP A 657 6.25 -0.40 -38.77
C ASP A 657 5.15 -0.81 -37.78
N ASP A 658 4.74 0.11 -36.90
CA ASP A 658 3.70 -0.11 -35.91
C ASP A 658 2.40 -0.64 -36.52
N SER A 659 1.74 -1.62 -35.89
CA SER A 659 0.55 -2.26 -36.46
C SER A 659 -0.68 -1.37 -36.51
N ASP A 660 -0.75 -0.37 -35.63
CA ASP A 660 -1.90 0.52 -35.47
C ASP A 660 -1.74 1.79 -36.31
N THR A 661 -0.54 2.04 -36.85
CA THR A 661 -0.33 2.99 -37.95
C THR A 661 -0.89 2.43 -39.25
N ASP A 662 -1.99 3.01 -39.73
CA ASP A 662 -2.72 2.59 -40.93
C ASP A 662 -2.46 3.50 -42.14
N ASN A 663 -2.84 3.04 -43.33
CA ASN A 663 -2.83 3.89 -44.53
C ASN A 663 -3.77 5.10 -44.35
N GLY A 664 -3.22 6.29 -44.53
CA GLY A 664 -3.92 7.57 -44.38
C GLY A 664 -3.55 8.32 -43.09
N ASP A 665 -2.79 7.70 -42.19
CA ASP A 665 -2.37 8.33 -40.95
C ASP A 665 -1.37 9.47 -41.13
N VAL A 666 -1.32 10.32 -40.10
CA VAL A 666 -0.44 11.50 -40.04
C VAL A 666 0.58 11.29 -38.93
N LEU A 667 1.86 11.24 -39.30
CA LEU A 667 2.99 11.17 -38.38
C LEU A 667 3.62 12.56 -38.24
N GLU A 668 3.60 13.13 -37.03
CA GLU A 668 4.28 14.39 -36.71
C GLU A 668 5.64 14.11 -36.06
N LEU A 669 6.71 14.65 -36.65
CA LEU A 669 8.07 14.62 -36.12
C LEU A 669 8.31 15.86 -35.28
N SER A 670 8.85 15.68 -34.09
CA SER A 670 9.23 16.78 -33.21
C SER A 670 10.33 17.68 -33.81
N ALA A 671 10.54 18.84 -33.18
CA ALA A 671 11.67 19.73 -33.41
C ALA A 671 13.00 19.11 -32.92
N ASP A 672 13.58 18.20 -33.70
CA ASP A 672 14.88 17.60 -33.41
C ASP A 672 15.55 17.03 -34.68
N THR A 673 16.72 16.42 -34.49
CA THR A 673 17.48 15.70 -35.49
C THR A 673 17.17 14.20 -35.45
N PHE A 674 16.76 13.64 -36.58
CA PHE A 674 16.49 12.21 -36.77
C PHE A 674 17.56 11.60 -37.66
N ALA A 675 18.38 10.73 -37.08
CA ALA A 675 19.44 10.02 -37.80
C ALA A 675 18.98 8.60 -38.11
N GLU A 676 18.40 8.37 -39.29
CA GLU A 676 17.74 7.10 -39.64
C GLU A 676 17.72 6.84 -41.15
N GLU A 677 17.66 5.57 -41.56
CA GLU A 677 17.29 5.15 -42.91
C GLU A 677 15.84 4.68 -42.90
N VAL A 678 15.00 5.17 -43.82
CA VAL A 678 13.55 4.93 -43.74
C VAL A 678 13.02 4.21 -44.98
N HIS A 679 12.25 3.16 -44.75
CA HIS A 679 11.49 2.43 -45.75
C HIS A 679 10.00 2.66 -45.50
N VAL A 680 9.39 3.45 -46.40
CA VAL A 680 7.98 3.81 -46.36
C VAL A 680 7.16 2.74 -47.08
N THR A 681 6.45 1.94 -46.29
CA THR A 681 5.65 0.79 -46.72
C THR A 681 4.13 1.06 -46.70
N LYS A 682 3.72 2.17 -46.10
CA LYS A 682 2.32 2.60 -45.92
C LYS A 682 2.10 3.99 -46.48
N SER A 683 0.90 4.25 -47.00
CA SER A 683 0.51 5.57 -47.49
C SER A 683 0.26 6.50 -46.33
N LEU A 684 1.11 7.52 -46.14
CA LEU A 684 1.17 8.33 -44.92
C LEU A 684 1.40 9.80 -45.24
N THR A 685 0.94 10.68 -44.34
CA THR A 685 1.49 12.04 -44.24
C THR A 685 2.55 12.04 -43.15
N ILE A 686 3.79 12.39 -43.48
CA ILE A 686 4.87 12.56 -42.52
C ILE A 686 5.28 14.02 -42.52
N GLN A 687 5.17 14.69 -41.38
CA GLN A 687 5.34 16.13 -41.27
C GLN A 687 6.25 16.48 -40.10
N GLY A 688 7.22 17.37 -40.32
CA GLY A 688 8.07 17.90 -39.25
C GLY A 688 7.50 19.16 -38.64
N ASP A 689 7.91 19.50 -37.41
CA ASP A 689 7.55 20.76 -36.74
C ASP A 689 7.80 21.97 -37.64
N SER A 690 9.02 22.10 -38.15
CA SER A 690 9.37 23.00 -39.25
C SER A 690 10.62 22.54 -39.98
N LYS A 691 10.83 23.03 -41.22
CA LYS A 691 12.10 22.80 -41.93
C LYS A 691 13.34 23.35 -41.21
N THR A 692 13.18 24.29 -40.27
CA THR A 692 14.31 24.83 -39.50
C THR A 692 14.67 24.03 -38.25
N THR A 693 13.76 23.19 -37.76
CA THR A 693 13.88 22.52 -36.46
C THR A 693 13.83 21.00 -36.57
N THR A 694 13.14 20.45 -37.58
CA THR A 694 13.11 19.02 -37.87
C THR A 694 14.09 18.69 -38.99
N ILE A 695 15.22 18.09 -38.60
CA ILE A 695 16.34 17.78 -39.50
C ILE A 695 16.49 16.26 -39.58
N LEU A 696 16.58 15.73 -40.79
CA LEU A 696 16.83 14.32 -41.05
C LEU A 696 18.28 14.17 -41.50
N ASN A 697 19.00 13.17 -40.97
CA ASN A 697 20.35 12.83 -41.39
C ASN A 697 20.47 11.34 -41.74
N PRO A 698 21.26 10.99 -42.77
CA PRO A 698 21.59 9.60 -43.03
C PRO A 698 22.54 9.07 -41.96
N THR A 699 22.53 7.75 -41.80
CA THR A 699 23.43 7.06 -40.85
C THR A 699 24.59 6.37 -41.54
N LYS A 700 24.55 6.30 -42.87
CA LYS A 700 25.55 5.63 -43.70
C LYS A 700 25.56 6.17 -45.12
N ASN A 701 26.63 5.84 -45.85
CA ASN A 701 26.66 6.03 -47.29
C ASN A 701 25.62 5.11 -47.96
N THR A 702 24.85 5.66 -48.88
CA THR A 702 23.96 4.88 -49.75
C THR A 702 24.76 4.00 -50.74
N GLY A 703 24.10 3.00 -51.29
CA GLY A 703 24.63 2.16 -52.37
C GLY A 703 24.48 2.79 -53.76
N THR A 704 24.94 2.07 -54.78
CA THR A 704 25.05 2.59 -56.16
C THR A 704 24.11 1.94 -57.17
N ALA A 705 23.29 0.97 -56.76
CA ALA A 705 22.40 0.22 -57.66
C ALA A 705 21.07 -0.16 -56.99
N GLY A 706 20.02 -0.27 -57.81
CA GLY A 706 18.69 -0.68 -57.35
C GLY A 706 18.16 0.20 -56.22
N ASP A 707 17.53 -0.44 -55.24
CA ASP A 707 16.95 0.24 -54.08
C ASP A 707 17.99 0.67 -53.05
N ALA A 708 19.18 0.08 -53.08
CA ALA A 708 20.28 0.51 -52.20
C ALA A 708 20.72 1.96 -52.46
N ARG A 709 20.31 2.58 -53.58
CA ARG A 709 20.53 4.01 -53.84
C ARG A 709 19.73 4.93 -52.92
N ALA A 710 18.65 4.42 -52.33
CA ALA A 710 17.76 5.18 -51.48
C ALA A 710 18.38 5.40 -50.10
N TRP A 711 18.33 6.63 -49.60
CA TRP A 711 18.32 6.89 -48.17
C TRP A 711 16.90 6.67 -47.62
N TRP A 712 15.90 7.26 -48.28
CA TRP A 712 14.48 6.96 -48.07
C TRP A 712 13.90 6.22 -49.27
N LEU A 713 13.33 5.04 -49.04
CA LEU A 713 12.68 4.22 -50.06
C LEU A 713 11.16 4.28 -49.89
N VAL A 714 10.44 4.61 -50.96
CA VAL A 714 8.96 4.54 -50.98
C VAL A 714 8.54 3.41 -51.92
N ASP A 715 7.70 2.50 -51.43
CA ASP A 715 7.24 1.35 -52.19
C ASP A 715 6.25 1.70 -53.31
N SER A 716 6.10 0.76 -54.25
CA SER A 716 5.12 0.91 -55.32
C SER A 716 3.70 0.83 -54.77
N GLY A 717 2.83 1.74 -55.21
CA GLY A 717 1.44 1.81 -54.75
C GLY A 717 1.24 2.51 -53.40
N VAL A 718 2.33 2.99 -52.79
CA VAL A 718 2.30 3.82 -51.57
C VAL A 718 2.20 5.30 -51.96
N ASP A 719 1.32 6.04 -51.30
CA ASP A 719 1.19 7.49 -51.44
C ASP A 719 1.81 8.19 -50.23
N LEU A 720 2.91 8.93 -50.44
CA LEU A 720 3.62 9.62 -49.37
C LEU A 720 3.46 11.13 -49.49
N THR A 721 2.90 11.76 -48.46
CA THR A 721 2.97 13.22 -48.29
C THR A 721 4.08 13.57 -47.29
N LEU A 722 5.06 14.37 -47.70
CA LEU A 722 6.11 14.92 -46.84
C LEU A 722 5.98 16.43 -46.73
N GLN A 723 6.11 16.97 -45.52
CA GLN A 723 6.12 18.42 -45.34
C GLN A 723 6.92 18.92 -44.14
N ARG A 724 7.36 20.19 -44.20
CA ARG A 724 7.94 20.95 -43.07
C ARG A 724 9.18 20.30 -42.43
N MET A 725 10.13 19.83 -43.21
CA MET A 725 11.37 19.20 -42.71
C MET A 725 12.57 19.45 -43.61
N THR A 726 13.78 19.15 -43.12
CA THR A 726 15.01 19.21 -43.92
C THR A 726 15.67 17.86 -44.01
N PHE A 727 16.00 17.41 -45.23
CA PHE A 727 16.91 16.30 -45.50
C PHE A 727 18.33 16.85 -45.64
N ASP A 728 19.21 16.54 -44.70
CA ASP A 728 20.60 16.99 -44.68
C ASP A 728 21.56 15.79 -44.80
N GLY A 729 22.21 15.68 -45.97
CA GLY A 729 23.16 14.61 -46.29
C GLY A 729 24.57 14.79 -45.71
N THR A 730 24.80 15.82 -44.90
CA THR A 730 26.13 16.15 -44.36
C THR A 730 26.83 14.93 -43.76
N GLY A 731 28.09 14.73 -44.19
CA GLY A 731 28.96 13.67 -43.67
C GLY A 731 28.83 12.32 -44.38
N TYR A 732 27.87 12.15 -45.30
CA TYR A 732 27.63 10.89 -46.00
C TYR A 732 27.46 11.07 -47.50
N LYS A 733 27.76 10.00 -48.25
CA LYS A 733 27.51 9.91 -49.69
C LYS A 733 26.09 9.43 -49.95
N VAL A 734 25.25 10.30 -50.49
CA VAL A 734 23.82 10.06 -50.73
C VAL A 734 23.54 10.10 -52.24
N TRP A 735 23.22 8.93 -52.83
CA TRP A 735 22.90 8.82 -54.25
C TRP A 735 21.50 9.35 -54.51
N GLN A 736 20.48 8.89 -53.77
CA GLN A 736 19.11 9.40 -53.83
C GLN A 736 18.62 9.64 -52.41
N ALA A 737 18.32 10.88 -52.03
CA ALA A 737 17.75 11.14 -50.71
C ALA A 737 16.38 10.46 -50.61
N ILE A 738 15.52 10.65 -51.62
CA ILE A 738 14.25 9.94 -51.75
C ILE A 738 14.21 9.18 -53.07
N ARG A 739 13.98 7.87 -52.99
CA ARG A 739 13.71 6.99 -54.13
C ARG A 739 12.24 6.58 -54.08
N ASN A 740 11.40 7.23 -54.89
CA ASN A 740 9.95 7.04 -54.86
C ASN A 740 9.44 6.17 -56.03
N LYS A 741 8.90 4.99 -55.70
CA LYS A 741 8.24 4.07 -56.64
C LYS A 741 6.71 4.20 -56.66
N GLY A 742 6.13 4.96 -55.73
CA GLY A 742 4.70 5.16 -55.54
C GLY A 742 4.22 6.50 -56.12
N SER A 743 3.42 7.21 -55.35
CA SER A 743 2.90 8.57 -55.61
C SER A 743 3.09 9.47 -54.40
N GLY A 744 2.64 10.72 -54.51
CA GLY A 744 2.42 11.58 -53.33
C GLY A 744 2.80 13.04 -53.55
N THR A 745 3.09 13.72 -52.46
CA THR A 745 3.43 15.16 -52.44
C THR A 745 4.61 15.43 -51.52
N ILE A 746 5.53 16.30 -51.92
CA ILE A 746 6.62 16.81 -51.09
C ILE A 746 6.48 18.33 -51.10
N ASP A 747 6.03 18.91 -49.98
CA ASP A 747 5.72 20.33 -49.87
C ASP A 747 6.50 21.00 -48.74
N ASP A 748 7.09 22.18 -48.98
CA ASP A 748 7.86 22.91 -47.94
C ASP A 748 8.96 22.06 -47.27
N VAL A 749 9.66 21.25 -48.07
CA VAL A 749 10.80 20.43 -47.65
C VAL A 749 12.11 21.04 -48.18
N ALA A 750 13.15 21.05 -47.36
CA ALA A 750 14.49 21.43 -47.80
C ALA A 750 15.37 20.18 -48.00
N PHE A 751 16.19 20.20 -49.03
CA PHE A 751 17.23 19.20 -49.30
C PHE A 751 18.57 19.90 -49.40
N THR A 752 19.52 19.46 -48.59
CA THR A 752 20.88 19.99 -48.60
C THR A 752 21.92 18.89 -48.50
N GLU A 753 23.09 19.12 -49.08
CA GLU A 753 24.24 18.20 -48.99
C GLU A 753 23.96 16.78 -49.52
N ILE A 754 23.06 16.66 -50.50
CA ILE A 754 22.73 15.37 -51.13
C ILE A 754 23.75 15.06 -52.22
N LYS A 755 24.95 14.63 -51.83
CA LYS A 755 26.12 14.47 -52.70
C LYS A 755 26.59 13.02 -52.77
N PHE A 756 26.94 12.55 -53.97
CA PHE A 756 27.61 11.26 -54.17
C PHE A 756 28.71 11.42 -55.21
N ASP A 757 29.96 11.60 -54.76
CA ASP A 757 31.11 11.93 -55.61
C ASP A 757 30.79 13.10 -56.58
N GLU A 758 30.32 14.22 -56.03
CA GLU A 758 29.85 15.41 -56.75
C GLU A 758 30.91 16.02 -57.68
N SER A 759 32.20 15.80 -57.38
CA SER A 759 33.35 16.16 -58.22
C SER A 759 33.99 14.96 -58.93
N GLY A 760 33.18 13.96 -59.24
CA GLY A 760 33.58 12.76 -59.97
C GLY A 760 34.12 11.62 -59.09
N PRO A 761 34.15 10.39 -59.63
CA PRO A 761 33.89 10.05 -61.03
C PRO A 761 32.40 9.85 -61.38
N SER A 762 31.52 9.70 -60.41
CA SER A 762 30.10 9.41 -60.69
C SER A 762 29.27 10.68 -60.93
N TYR A 763 29.67 11.83 -60.36
CA TYR A 763 28.91 13.07 -60.37
C TYR A 763 27.46 12.78 -60.01
N ALA A 764 27.21 12.11 -58.89
CA ALA A 764 25.89 11.66 -58.49
C ALA A 764 25.42 12.42 -57.23
N GLY A 765 24.18 12.14 -56.84
CA GLY A 765 23.48 12.89 -55.80
C GLY A 765 22.18 13.47 -56.36
N THR A 766 21.07 12.86 -55.96
CA THR A 766 19.73 13.24 -56.37
C THR A 766 18.87 13.48 -55.14
N ALA A 767 18.23 14.65 -55.00
CA ALA A 767 17.35 14.85 -53.84
C ALA A 767 16.10 13.96 -53.96
N VAL A 768 15.38 14.01 -55.07
CA VAL A 768 14.20 13.14 -55.28
C VAL A 768 14.27 12.44 -56.63
N ALA A 769 14.15 11.11 -56.64
CA ALA A 769 13.97 10.32 -57.84
C ALA A 769 12.56 9.69 -57.86
N ALA A 770 11.67 10.25 -58.69
CA ALA A 770 10.32 9.76 -58.93
C ALA A 770 10.27 9.00 -60.26
N PHE A 771 10.09 7.68 -60.19
CA PHE A 771 10.13 6.80 -61.36
C PHE A 771 9.10 5.67 -61.30
N GLY A 772 8.15 5.79 -60.36
CA GLY A 772 7.04 4.88 -60.17
C GLY A 772 5.94 5.00 -61.24
N THR A 773 4.79 4.40 -60.94
CA THR A 773 3.58 4.50 -61.77
C THR A 773 2.63 5.62 -61.33
N GLY A 774 2.96 6.31 -60.24
CA GLY A 774 2.16 7.40 -59.67
C GLY A 774 2.87 8.75 -59.76
N ASN A 775 2.08 9.83 -59.79
CA ASN A 775 2.62 11.18 -59.82
C ASN A 775 3.13 11.56 -58.42
N VAL A 776 4.30 12.22 -58.39
CA VAL A 776 4.85 12.87 -57.19
C VAL A 776 4.85 14.37 -57.44
N ASN A 777 4.14 15.14 -56.63
CA ASN A 777 4.15 16.61 -56.71
C ASN A 777 5.22 17.15 -55.78
N ILE A 778 5.99 18.14 -56.23
CA ILE A 778 7.03 18.76 -55.43
C ILE A 778 6.84 20.27 -55.47
N THR A 779 6.45 20.83 -54.33
CA THR A 779 6.07 22.24 -54.21
C THR A 779 6.79 22.94 -53.08
N ASN A 780 7.08 24.23 -53.26
CA ASN A 780 7.66 25.09 -52.22
C ASN A 780 8.96 24.54 -51.58
N ALA A 781 9.65 23.62 -52.26
CA ALA A 781 10.83 22.95 -51.74
C ALA A 781 12.10 23.76 -52.00
N MET A 782 13.11 23.58 -51.15
CA MET A 782 14.41 24.23 -51.25
C MET A 782 15.50 23.20 -51.53
N PHE A 783 16.36 23.48 -52.49
CA PHE A 783 17.46 22.61 -52.88
C PHE A 783 18.76 23.41 -52.89
N SER A 784 19.74 22.96 -52.13
CA SER A 784 21.09 23.52 -52.10
C SER A 784 22.12 22.41 -52.02
N GLU A 785 23.33 22.62 -52.54
CA GLU A 785 24.43 21.67 -52.38
C GLU A 785 24.07 20.24 -52.85
N ILE A 786 23.26 20.13 -53.91
CA ILE A 786 22.86 18.85 -54.49
C ILE A 786 23.96 18.35 -55.42
N GLY A 787 24.33 17.07 -55.33
CA GLY A 787 25.46 16.51 -56.07
C GLY A 787 25.31 16.58 -57.58
N ARG A 788 24.11 16.32 -58.11
CA ARG A 788 23.81 16.48 -59.54
C ARG A 788 22.39 16.89 -59.87
N VAL A 789 21.36 16.21 -59.35
CA VAL A 789 19.96 16.42 -59.78
C VAL A 789 19.09 16.80 -58.59
N GLY A 790 18.42 17.94 -58.59
CA GLY A 790 17.38 18.25 -57.60
C GLY A 790 16.28 17.19 -57.65
N VAL A 791 15.54 17.15 -58.76
CA VAL A 791 14.48 16.16 -58.96
C VAL A 791 14.62 15.43 -60.30
N LEU A 792 14.59 14.10 -60.26
CA LEU A 792 14.52 13.24 -61.43
C LEU A 792 13.09 12.67 -61.58
N TYR A 793 12.37 13.07 -62.62
CA TYR A 793 11.14 12.42 -63.08
C TYR A 793 11.43 11.50 -64.27
N PHE A 794 11.28 10.20 -64.07
CA PHE A 794 11.70 9.20 -65.06
C PHE A 794 10.60 8.20 -65.40
N GLY A 795 10.29 8.09 -66.69
CA GLY A 795 9.42 7.03 -67.22
C GLY A 795 7.98 7.47 -67.48
N THR A 796 7.27 6.67 -68.29
CA THR A 796 5.89 6.96 -68.73
C THR A 796 4.83 6.81 -67.63
N GLY A 797 5.21 6.36 -66.43
CA GLY A 797 4.32 6.29 -65.27
C GLY A 797 4.01 7.67 -64.68
N ILE A 798 4.91 8.64 -64.88
CA ILE A 798 4.70 10.04 -64.48
C ILE A 798 3.92 10.73 -65.59
N THR A 799 2.64 11.02 -65.35
CA THR A 799 1.71 11.50 -66.38
C THR A 799 1.22 12.93 -66.15
N GLY A 800 1.47 13.49 -64.96
CA GLY A 800 1.04 14.84 -64.61
C GLY A 800 1.52 15.30 -63.24
N SER A 801 2.77 15.05 -62.89
CA SER A 801 3.40 15.63 -61.69
C SER A 801 3.50 17.15 -61.80
N THR A 802 3.57 17.85 -60.67
CA THR A 802 3.85 19.29 -60.59
C THR A 802 5.18 19.54 -59.91
N PHE A 803 5.98 20.45 -60.47
CA PHE A 803 7.17 21.03 -59.85
C PHE A 803 6.97 22.56 -59.80
N SER A 804 6.47 23.08 -58.68
CA SER A 804 6.04 24.48 -58.57
C SER A 804 6.51 25.21 -57.32
N GLY A 805 6.84 26.50 -57.42
CA GLY A 805 7.21 27.33 -56.26
C GLY A 805 8.55 26.96 -55.61
N ASN A 806 9.37 26.11 -56.25
CA ASN A 806 10.60 25.61 -55.66
C ASN A 806 11.78 26.56 -55.86
N MET A 807 12.78 26.46 -54.97
CA MET A 807 14.04 27.18 -55.06
C MET A 807 15.21 26.21 -55.18
N TYR A 808 15.97 26.29 -56.27
CA TYR A 808 17.20 25.53 -56.46
C TYR A 808 18.41 26.48 -56.59
N THR A 809 19.40 26.29 -55.74
CA THR A 809 20.68 27.00 -55.80
C THR A 809 21.79 26.02 -56.15
N GLY A 810 22.33 26.14 -57.36
CA GLY A 810 23.50 25.38 -57.80
C GLY A 810 24.78 25.78 -57.08
N LYS A 811 25.81 24.94 -57.18
CA LYS A 811 27.06 25.09 -56.44
C LYS A 811 28.00 26.17 -57.01
N GLY A 812 27.64 26.82 -58.12
CA GLY A 812 28.41 27.88 -58.76
C GLY A 812 29.42 27.38 -59.79
N ASP A 813 30.57 28.03 -59.90
CA ASP A 813 31.64 27.60 -60.82
C ASP A 813 32.50 26.51 -60.16
N GLY A 814 32.74 25.39 -60.85
CA GLY A 814 33.61 24.33 -60.34
C GLY A 814 33.47 23.00 -61.09
N ASP A 815 34.18 21.98 -60.60
CA ASP A 815 34.13 20.62 -61.14
C ASP A 815 32.99 19.82 -60.50
N PHE A 816 31.78 20.05 -61.01
CA PHE A 816 30.56 19.38 -60.59
C PHE A 816 29.44 19.67 -61.60
N LEU A 817 28.31 18.98 -61.44
CA LEU A 817 27.10 19.22 -62.22
C LEU A 817 25.96 19.71 -61.33
N ASP A 818 25.11 20.56 -61.89
CA ASP A 818 23.88 21.02 -61.29
C ASP A 818 22.74 20.93 -62.32
N TYR A 819 21.69 20.23 -61.94
CA TYR A 819 20.41 20.15 -62.66
C TYR A 819 19.30 20.31 -61.63
N ALA A 820 18.51 21.37 -61.67
CA ALA A 820 17.39 21.51 -60.74
C ALA A 820 16.34 20.42 -60.98
N LEU A 821 16.14 20.05 -62.24
CA LEU A 821 15.13 19.13 -62.69
C LEU A 821 15.62 18.30 -63.88
N ASP A 822 15.34 17.01 -63.92
CA ASP A 822 15.50 16.12 -65.07
C ASP A 822 14.15 15.47 -65.36
N ILE A 823 13.58 15.73 -66.54
CA ILE A 823 12.34 15.12 -67.02
C ILE A 823 12.69 14.23 -68.21
N SER A 824 12.68 12.92 -68.02
CA SER A 824 13.17 11.98 -69.03
C SER A 824 12.34 10.70 -69.13
N ALA A 825 12.64 9.90 -70.16
CA ALA A 825 12.00 8.62 -70.47
C ALA A 825 10.46 8.67 -70.60
N GLY A 826 9.90 9.79 -71.04
CA GLY A 826 8.48 9.95 -71.33
C GLY A 826 7.63 10.45 -70.17
N ALA A 827 8.25 10.94 -69.10
CA ALA A 827 7.55 11.61 -68.00
C ALA A 827 6.90 12.93 -68.47
N VAL A 828 5.75 13.27 -67.89
CA VAL A 828 5.01 14.51 -68.13
C VAL A 828 4.85 15.28 -66.82
N VAL A 829 5.39 16.49 -66.77
CA VAL A 829 5.47 17.33 -65.56
C VAL A 829 5.10 18.77 -65.89
N THR A 830 4.28 19.39 -65.05
CA THR A 830 4.02 20.84 -65.07
C THR A 830 5.10 21.54 -64.25
N VAL A 831 5.76 22.53 -64.85
CA VAL A 831 6.85 23.28 -64.21
C VAL A 831 6.50 24.76 -64.24
N ASP A 832 6.25 25.34 -63.07
CA ASP A 832 5.80 26.73 -62.93
C ASP A 832 6.35 27.41 -61.66
N ASP A 833 6.48 28.73 -61.66
CA ASP A 833 6.84 29.54 -60.47
C ASP A 833 8.10 29.12 -59.67
N ASN A 834 9.09 28.49 -60.33
CA ASN A 834 10.36 28.09 -59.69
C ASN A 834 11.45 29.15 -59.83
N THR A 835 12.33 29.25 -58.83
CA THR A 835 13.57 30.03 -58.86
C THR A 835 14.79 29.11 -58.95
N ILE A 836 15.56 29.21 -60.03
CA ILE A 836 16.73 28.36 -60.28
C ILE A 836 17.94 29.27 -60.54
N SER A 837 19.02 29.14 -59.76
CA SER A 837 20.22 29.98 -59.85
C SER A 837 21.53 29.19 -59.72
N ASP A 838 22.64 29.80 -60.14
CA ASP A 838 24.02 29.31 -59.94
C ASP A 838 24.40 27.93 -60.49
N ASN A 839 23.66 27.41 -61.46
CA ASN A 839 24.00 26.18 -62.21
C ASN A 839 25.13 26.44 -63.23
N ARG A 840 26.38 26.56 -62.77
CA ARG A 840 27.53 26.97 -63.61
C ARG A 840 28.67 25.94 -63.66
N GLY A 841 28.54 24.82 -62.94
CA GLY A 841 29.56 23.77 -62.88
C GLY A 841 29.81 23.09 -64.23
N VAL A 842 31.04 22.62 -64.44
CA VAL A 842 31.44 21.85 -65.62
C VAL A 842 32.22 20.62 -65.17
N ALA A 843 31.76 19.43 -65.54
CA ALA A 843 32.44 18.18 -65.23
C ALA A 843 33.80 18.13 -65.95
N SER A 844 34.89 17.99 -65.18
CA SER A 844 36.25 17.86 -65.73
C SER A 844 36.46 16.55 -66.50
N SER A 845 35.65 15.53 -66.20
CA SER A 845 35.77 14.20 -66.80
C SER A 845 35.42 14.14 -68.29
N ASP A 846 34.40 14.88 -68.74
CA ASP A 846 33.90 14.83 -70.12
C ASP A 846 33.47 16.20 -70.70
N GLY A 847 33.56 17.28 -69.91
CA GLY A 847 33.16 18.63 -70.31
C GLY A 847 31.66 18.89 -70.29
N SER A 848 30.85 17.98 -69.73
CA SER A 848 29.41 18.22 -69.52
C SER A 848 29.19 19.45 -68.66
N ALA A 849 28.26 20.32 -69.07
CA ALA A 849 27.92 21.54 -68.33
C ALA A 849 26.62 21.36 -67.55
N SER A 850 26.53 22.07 -66.43
CA SER A 850 25.31 22.22 -65.62
C SER A 850 24.20 22.91 -66.42
N ALA A 851 22.94 22.65 -66.07
CA ALA A 851 21.77 23.29 -66.68
C ALA A 851 20.65 23.45 -65.64
N GLY A 852 19.69 24.35 -65.87
CA GLY A 852 18.57 24.52 -64.94
C GLY A 852 17.57 23.36 -64.96
N ILE A 853 17.12 22.96 -66.17
CA ILE A 853 16.11 21.91 -66.44
C ILE A 853 16.58 21.12 -67.67
#